data_AF-A0A3N5XM13-F1
#
_entry.id   AF-A0A3N5XM13-F1
#
_cell.length_a   1.000
_cell.length_b   1.000
_cell.length_c   1.000
_cell.angle_alpha   90.00
_cell.angle_beta   90.00
_cell.angle_gamma   90.00
#
_symmetry.space_group_name_H-M   'P 1'
#
loop_
_entity.id
_entity.type
_entity.pdbx_description
1 polymer ?
#
loop_
_entity_poly.entity_id
_entity_poly.type
_entity_poly.pdbx_seq_one_letter_code
_entity_poly.pdbx_strand_id
1 'polypeptide(L)'
;MSTFLLFLVITPFVVLKSARDALVLTQFSGASLPYFMVVTTLLVAVLTGIQLRLNERLAVGTVLVGGLLFYAIGTFALHLAVISGWSLAVPVLYVWANLFGAQIPMLAWVMIGRRLNLRQAKRAIGVIGAGAVAGSVGGGVIAERVAQLGDTPDLLAGAALFMVAALVPVTGLALCRVVESEDDSGKETETQLSRRFITAVLLVVAAGTIVSTFAEFQFKIIAQREVSGVRNLTAFFGWFYAYLGVATLVFQIAITPLIVRWGGVTAGLALLPAALLTGNGLIVGFGTLWSAVILRGGDQLFRHSIDRSSLEVLYTAISGKARVKLKALLDAFGVRAAESAAGLILVLLFSIAGLPLITVGILGIVFCVVWLAAAVLLRGEYRQILTQTVQRNDIDIEDLKKSLFGPDFQRLLPHLLASVSTRTWLHLLDLLDTGDQKQIGPKLTLLLGHSDAQVRRKALHLLFIQPRDYSTDVEKLIGDVDRTVRTEAIRYICSRSPQPMGRLFTFLQDPDPSVQVAACSCSLLTEREESRELALRKLEELLAGAHNPDQPDVRLDVARVLEDFAGFDASLKLARRLLEDPAIEVRRAAIKSVSKSRLESLVPVLFTSFKEPRLWADLRTALAEYGPALLPHVRRLLALSDTPLELKKLLLQVISDINDEKCLELLMKQAESQNLSVRFQAIKGLNRFNRRQGLNGFRPRIQYLLEKEIRELQENEHQIGAFSTKPDTLIGNLLTQRRRWAQERVFRLLGLMYDQNALQKAYFAFSNGSDRLFDTALELLDSVLDLEHKRSVIPLLESRADGFDTEPSPVARKETLLQFIKRKDQLAAAAALADLRPEELRRWRPDLENTLKSGKEQSLVSETLQWRYRMAQPEANASKEPDSLTTIQKLESLSKVDIFSRLGPHELLLLAGSSAVQDYAAGEIIYREGETAHHIYNLLQGRVELRREPDQVEEINPGGSFGALAVLSGQPRFFTAQVVETARCIKVEREAFWEMVEDYPSAARAIFEVLSGQILTMMGRLSEQKDEEGAKGKRG
;
A
#
# COMPACT_ATOMS: atom_id res chain seq x y z
N MET A 1 -24.65 -24.18 -7.77
CA MET A 1 -25.76 -23.51 -8.52
C MET A 1 -25.27 -22.76 -9.75
N SER A 2 -24.25 -21.89 -9.68
CA SER A 2 -23.77 -21.11 -10.84
C SER A 2 -23.37 -21.92 -12.08
N THR A 3 -22.67 -23.05 -11.90
CA THR A 3 -22.33 -23.98 -13.00
C THR A 3 -23.58 -24.58 -13.65
N PHE A 4 -24.56 -24.97 -12.84
CA PHE A 4 -25.82 -25.56 -13.32
C PHE A 4 -26.70 -24.53 -14.04
N LEU A 5 -26.70 -23.27 -13.58
CA LEU A 5 -27.35 -22.17 -14.28
C LEU A 5 -26.79 -22.00 -15.71
N LEU A 6 -25.47 -21.94 -15.87
CA LEU A 6 -24.86 -21.81 -17.20
C LEU A 6 -25.15 -23.02 -18.09
N PHE A 7 -25.18 -24.23 -17.52
CA PHE A 7 -25.60 -25.42 -18.27
C PHE A 7 -27.02 -25.26 -18.82
N LEU A 8 -27.98 -24.87 -17.98
CA LEU A 8 -29.39 -24.72 -18.38
C LEU A 8 -29.65 -23.50 -19.29
N VAL A 9 -28.77 -22.50 -19.31
CA VAL A 9 -28.87 -21.34 -20.20
C VAL A 9 -28.23 -21.60 -21.57
N ILE A 10 -27.09 -22.29 -21.59
CA ILE A 10 -26.34 -22.53 -22.84
C ILE A 10 -26.94 -23.69 -23.65
N THR A 11 -27.47 -24.72 -23.00
CA THR A 11 -28.16 -25.84 -23.67
C THR A 11 -29.26 -25.38 -24.64
N PRO A 12 -30.28 -24.60 -24.20
CA PRO A 12 -31.33 -24.14 -25.10
C PRO A 12 -30.81 -23.20 -26.18
N PHE A 13 -29.73 -22.43 -25.93
CA PHE A 13 -29.12 -21.61 -26.97
C PHE A 13 -28.57 -22.47 -28.11
N VAL A 14 -27.81 -23.53 -27.80
CA VAL A 14 -27.21 -24.41 -28.82
C VAL A 14 -28.29 -25.19 -29.58
N VAL A 15 -29.33 -25.65 -28.88
CA VAL A 15 -30.50 -26.30 -29.50
C VAL A 15 -31.20 -25.34 -30.47
N LEU A 16 -31.52 -24.13 -30.01
CA LEU A 16 -32.21 -23.12 -30.80
C LEU A 16 -31.39 -22.69 -32.03
N LYS A 17 -30.07 -22.55 -31.86
CA LYS A 17 -29.12 -22.22 -32.94
C LYS A 17 -29.07 -23.31 -34.01
N SER A 18 -29.01 -24.57 -33.59
CA SER A 18 -28.96 -25.73 -34.52
C SER A 18 -30.26 -25.89 -35.31
N ALA A 19 -31.40 -25.79 -34.64
CA ALA A 19 -32.72 -25.84 -35.28
C ALA A 19 -32.93 -24.66 -36.25
N ARG A 20 -32.59 -23.44 -35.81
CA ARG A 20 -32.67 -22.24 -36.65
C ARG A 20 -31.83 -22.36 -37.91
N ASP A 21 -30.54 -22.67 -37.77
CA ASP A 21 -29.62 -22.71 -38.91
C ASP A 21 -30.09 -23.76 -39.93
N ALA A 22 -30.60 -24.91 -39.48
CA ALA A 22 -31.16 -25.92 -40.36
C ALA A 22 -32.47 -25.50 -41.06
N LEU A 23 -33.40 -24.88 -40.34
CA LEU A 23 -34.70 -24.43 -40.89
C LEU A 23 -34.54 -23.28 -41.88
N VAL A 24 -33.64 -22.33 -41.61
CA VAL A 24 -33.39 -21.18 -42.50
C VAL A 24 -32.70 -21.63 -43.78
N LEU A 25 -31.67 -22.47 -43.68
CA LEU A 25 -30.91 -22.95 -44.85
C LEU A 25 -31.68 -23.94 -45.72
N THR A 26 -32.84 -24.43 -45.26
CA THR A 26 -33.69 -25.31 -46.06
C THR A 26 -34.85 -24.57 -46.71
N GLN A 27 -35.40 -23.54 -46.05
CA GLN A 27 -36.52 -22.75 -46.56
C GLN A 27 -36.08 -21.53 -47.39
N PHE A 28 -34.89 -20.98 -47.13
CA PHE A 28 -34.40 -19.77 -47.80
C PHE A 28 -33.09 -20.02 -48.54
N SER A 29 -32.93 -19.32 -49.66
CA SER A 29 -31.67 -19.35 -50.41
C SER A 29 -30.55 -18.69 -49.61
N GLY A 30 -29.32 -19.15 -49.82
CA GLY A 30 -28.14 -18.57 -49.18
C GLY A 30 -27.95 -17.06 -49.40
N ALA A 31 -28.54 -16.51 -50.47
CA ALA A 31 -28.50 -15.08 -50.78
C ALA A 31 -29.34 -14.21 -49.83
N SER A 32 -30.25 -14.80 -49.05
CA SER A 32 -31.08 -14.09 -48.05
C SER A 32 -30.39 -13.94 -46.69
N LEU A 33 -29.41 -14.79 -46.37
CA LEU A 33 -28.70 -14.80 -45.08
C LEU A 33 -28.11 -13.43 -44.70
N PRO A 34 -27.44 -12.67 -45.60
CA PRO A 34 -26.85 -11.38 -45.25
C PRO A 34 -27.91 -10.37 -44.75
N TYR A 35 -29.12 -10.39 -45.31
CA TYR A 35 -30.21 -9.52 -44.84
C TYR A 35 -30.64 -9.86 -43.42
N PHE A 36 -30.77 -11.15 -43.10
CA PHE A 36 -31.08 -11.60 -41.74
C PHE A 36 -30.00 -11.18 -40.75
N MET A 37 -28.72 -11.21 -41.15
CA MET A 37 -27.61 -10.77 -40.31
C MET A 37 -27.69 -9.27 -40.01
N VAL A 38 -27.92 -8.42 -41.02
CA VAL A 38 -28.05 -6.97 -40.83
C VAL A 38 -29.22 -6.65 -39.90
N VAL A 39 -30.41 -7.20 -40.15
CA VAL A 39 -31.59 -6.98 -39.31
C VAL A 39 -31.35 -7.44 -37.87
N THR A 40 -30.73 -8.61 -37.68
CA THR A 40 -30.40 -9.13 -36.35
C THR A 40 -29.47 -8.18 -35.59
N THR A 41 -28.40 -7.70 -36.23
CA THR A 41 -27.41 -6.83 -35.56
C THR A 41 -28.00 -5.50 -35.09
N LEU A 42 -28.86 -4.88 -35.91
CA LEU A 42 -29.57 -3.65 -35.54
C LEU A 42 -30.52 -3.88 -34.36
N LEU A 43 -31.26 -4.99 -34.38
CA LEU A 43 -32.24 -5.30 -33.34
C LEU A 43 -31.57 -5.67 -32.00
N VAL A 44 -30.45 -6.41 -32.05
CA VAL A 44 -29.61 -6.68 -30.86
C VAL A 44 -29.15 -5.36 -30.24
N ALA A 45 -28.62 -4.41 -31.03
CA ALA A 45 -28.13 -3.13 -30.51
C ALA A 45 -29.23 -2.33 -29.78
N VAL A 46 -30.43 -2.25 -30.37
CA VAL A 46 -31.59 -1.56 -29.76
C VAL A 46 -32.00 -2.24 -28.45
N LEU A 47 -32.14 -3.57 -28.44
CA LEU A 47 -32.58 -4.32 -27.27
C LEU A 47 -31.54 -4.33 -26.15
N THR A 48 -30.24 -4.36 -26.47
CA THR A 48 -29.17 -4.17 -25.47
C THR A 48 -29.26 -2.79 -24.83
N GLY A 49 -29.57 -1.74 -25.59
CA GLY A 49 -29.82 -0.39 -25.05
C GLY A 49 -30.99 -0.34 -24.08
N ILE A 50 -32.11 -1.01 -24.39
CA ILE A 50 -33.27 -1.14 -23.50
C ILE A 50 -32.89 -1.91 -22.22
N GLN A 51 -32.15 -3.00 -22.36
CA GLN A 51 -31.70 -3.83 -21.26
C GLN A 51 -30.76 -3.09 -20.30
N LEU A 52 -29.87 -2.22 -20.80
CA LEU A 52 -29.02 -1.36 -19.98
C LEU A 52 -29.88 -0.44 -19.09
N ARG A 53 -30.89 0.23 -19.67
CA ARG A 53 -31.82 1.08 -18.92
C ARG A 53 -32.65 0.32 -17.89
N LEU A 54 -33.03 -0.93 -18.19
CA LEU A 54 -33.74 -1.79 -17.23
C LEU A 54 -32.85 -2.18 -16.05
N ASN A 55 -31.57 -2.49 -16.30
CA ASN A 55 -30.60 -2.86 -15.27
C ASN A 55 -30.20 -1.69 -14.34
N GLU A 56 -30.46 -0.44 -14.74
CA GLU A 56 -30.35 0.73 -13.87
C GLU A 56 -31.50 0.82 -12.87
N ARG A 57 -32.69 0.27 -13.22
CA ARG A 57 -33.92 0.39 -12.41
C ARG A 57 -34.28 -0.87 -11.66
N LEU A 58 -33.87 -2.03 -12.15
CA LEU A 58 -34.23 -3.34 -11.63
C LEU A 58 -32.98 -4.15 -11.31
N ALA A 59 -33.07 -5.00 -10.28
CA ALA A 59 -32.01 -5.95 -9.98
C ALA A 59 -31.79 -6.91 -11.17
N VAL A 60 -30.51 -7.20 -11.48
CA VAL A 60 -30.12 -8.08 -12.61
C VAL A 60 -30.82 -9.44 -12.55
N GLY A 61 -31.11 -9.95 -11.34
CA GLY A 61 -31.84 -11.20 -11.20
C GLY A 61 -33.30 -11.14 -11.62
N THR A 62 -33.99 -10.03 -11.34
CA THR A 62 -35.36 -9.81 -11.80
C THR A 62 -35.40 -9.70 -13.33
N VAL A 63 -34.42 -9.01 -13.92
CA VAL A 63 -34.29 -8.87 -15.38
C VAL A 63 -33.99 -10.23 -16.02
N LEU A 64 -33.14 -11.07 -15.42
CA LEU A 64 -32.84 -12.41 -15.92
C LEU A 64 -34.05 -13.36 -15.85
N VAL A 65 -34.80 -13.35 -14.74
CA VAL A 65 -36.04 -14.15 -14.59
C VAL A 65 -37.08 -13.73 -15.63
N GLY A 66 -37.35 -12.42 -15.75
CA GLY A 66 -38.30 -11.89 -16.73
C GLY A 66 -37.86 -12.21 -18.17
N GLY A 67 -36.57 -12.11 -18.46
CA GLY A 67 -36.00 -12.49 -19.75
C GLY A 67 -36.18 -13.96 -20.06
N LEU A 68 -35.86 -14.87 -19.13
CA LEU A 68 -36.02 -16.32 -19.32
C LEU A 68 -37.49 -16.70 -19.60
N LEU A 69 -38.45 -16.10 -18.90
CA LEU A 69 -39.87 -16.32 -19.15
C LEU A 69 -40.31 -15.79 -20.51
N PHE A 70 -39.90 -14.57 -20.88
CA PHE A 70 -40.19 -13.98 -22.18
C PHE A 70 -39.68 -14.85 -23.32
N TYR A 71 -38.43 -15.32 -23.22
CA TYR A 71 -37.84 -16.18 -24.24
C TYR A 71 -38.45 -17.59 -24.25
N ALA A 72 -38.83 -18.16 -23.11
CA ALA A 72 -39.49 -19.46 -23.06
C ALA A 72 -40.86 -19.42 -23.76
N ILE A 73 -41.69 -18.42 -23.42
CA ILE A 73 -43.04 -18.24 -23.99
C ILE A 73 -42.93 -17.97 -25.50
N GLY A 74 -42.07 -17.05 -25.91
CA GLY A 74 -41.92 -16.73 -27.33
C GLY A 74 -41.31 -17.87 -28.15
N THR A 75 -40.41 -18.67 -27.57
CA THR A 75 -39.87 -19.86 -28.26
C THR A 75 -40.95 -20.94 -28.44
N PHE A 76 -41.83 -21.13 -27.45
CA PHE A 76 -42.96 -22.05 -27.58
C PHE A 76 -44.02 -21.53 -28.57
N ALA A 77 -44.27 -20.22 -28.60
CA ALA A 77 -45.14 -19.62 -29.61
C ALA A 77 -44.56 -19.78 -31.03
N LEU A 78 -43.25 -19.63 -31.20
CA LEU A 78 -42.57 -19.87 -32.48
C LEU A 78 -42.59 -21.34 -32.88
N HIS A 79 -42.50 -22.27 -31.93
CA HIS A 79 -42.70 -23.70 -32.19
C HIS A 79 -44.06 -23.97 -32.85
N LEU A 80 -45.14 -23.46 -32.26
CA LEU A 80 -46.49 -23.58 -32.82
C LEU A 80 -46.62 -22.89 -34.18
N ALA A 81 -46.00 -21.72 -34.36
CA ALA A 81 -46.06 -20.97 -35.61
C ALA A 81 -45.31 -21.66 -36.76
N VAL A 82 -44.17 -22.31 -36.46
CA VAL A 82 -43.42 -23.10 -37.45
C VAL A 82 -44.22 -24.35 -37.86
N ILE A 83 -44.83 -25.06 -36.90
CA ILE A 83 -45.68 -26.23 -37.19
C ILE A 83 -46.92 -25.84 -38.00
N SER A 84 -47.50 -24.67 -37.70
CA SER A 84 -48.66 -24.13 -38.42
C SER A 84 -48.32 -23.65 -39.84
N GLY A 85 -47.05 -23.68 -40.26
CA GLY A 85 -46.63 -23.27 -41.59
C GLY A 85 -46.62 -21.76 -41.83
N TRP A 86 -46.56 -20.93 -40.78
CA TRP A 86 -46.53 -19.47 -40.93
C TRP A 86 -45.22 -19.02 -41.60
N SER A 87 -45.31 -18.35 -42.75
CA SER A 87 -44.17 -18.01 -43.61
C SER A 87 -43.11 -17.11 -42.95
N LEU A 88 -43.52 -16.29 -41.97
CA LEU A 88 -42.60 -15.42 -41.22
C LEU A 88 -42.01 -16.09 -39.97
N ALA A 89 -42.44 -17.31 -39.62
CA ALA A 89 -41.99 -17.98 -38.40
C ALA A 89 -40.48 -18.21 -38.38
N VAL A 90 -39.91 -18.67 -39.49
CA VAL A 90 -38.49 -19.02 -39.61
C VAL A 90 -37.56 -17.78 -39.67
N PRO A 91 -37.89 -16.70 -40.40
CA PRO A 91 -37.17 -15.42 -40.28
C PRO A 91 -37.21 -14.83 -38.87
N VAL A 92 -38.38 -14.86 -38.21
CA VAL A 92 -38.52 -14.36 -36.83
C VAL A 92 -37.71 -15.24 -35.87
N LEU A 93 -37.74 -16.57 -36.03
CA LEU A 93 -36.92 -17.51 -35.27
C LEU A 93 -35.42 -17.21 -35.44
N TYR A 94 -34.99 -16.77 -36.63
CA TYR A 94 -33.59 -16.43 -36.85
C TYR A 94 -33.12 -15.27 -35.98
N VAL A 95 -33.90 -14.19 -35.99
CA VAL A 95 -33.63 -13.01 -35.15
C VAL A 95 -33.77 -13.39 -33.68
N TRP A 96 -34.86 -14.07 -33.30
CA TRP A 96 -35.17 -14.49 -31.93
C TRP A 96 -34.05 -15.29 -31.27
N ALA A 97 -33.51 -16.29 -31.96
CA ALA A 97 -32.46 -17.13 -31.43
C ALA A 97 -31.13 -16.38 -31.20
N ASN A 98 -30.80 -15.43 -32.09
CA ASN A 98 -29.63 -14.57 -31.91
C ASN A 98 -29.82 -13.58 -30.75
N LEU A 99 -31.02 -13.04 -30.56
CA LEU A 99 -31.34 -12.18 -29.43
C LEU A 99 -31.19 -12.92 -28.10
N PHE A 100 -31.73 -14.14 -28.00
CA PHE A 100 -31.56 -15.00 -26.83
C PHE A 100 -30.08 -15.23 -26.52
N GLY A 101 -29.30 -15.62 -27.53
CA GLY A 101 -27.86 -15.86 -27.42
C GLY A 101 -27.04 -14.65 -27.01
N ALA A 102 -27.48 -13.44 -27.35
CA ALA A 102 -26.80 -12.21 -26.99
C ALA A 102 -27.13 -11.76 -25.55
N GLN A 103 -28.38 -11.89 -25.11
CA GLN A 103 -28.83 -11.26 -23.86
C GLN A 103 -28.77 -12.17 -22.63
N ILE A 104 -29.29 -13.40 -22.73
CA ILE A 104 -29.51 -14.27 -21.56
C ILE A 104 -28.19 -14.86 -21.01
N PRO A 105 -27.29 -15.43 -21.83
CA PRO A 105 -25.98 -15.85 -21.36
C PRO A 105 -25.17 -14.71 -20.72
N MET A 106 -25.27 -13.50 -21.29
CA MET A 106 -24.61 -12.31 -20.74
C MET A 106 -25.15 -11.96 -19.34
N LEU A 107 -26.47 -11.91 -19.15
CA LEU A 107 -27.09 -11.63 -17.85
C LEU A 107 -26.74 -12.69 -16.81
N ALA A 108 -26.71 -13.97 -17.20
CA ALA A 108 -26.28 -15.05 -16.31
C ALA A 108 -24.82 -14.84 -15.85
N TRP A 109 -23.91 -14.47 -16.75
CA TRP A 109 -22.53 -14.13 -16.40
C TRP A 109 -22.42 -12.91 -15.49
N VAL A 110 -23.19 -11.85 -15.74
CA VAL A 110 -23.20 -10.64 -14.90
C VAL A 110 -23.72 -10.96 -13.50
N MET A 111 -24.80 -11.74 -13.38
CA MET A 111 -25.32 -12.18 -12.08
C MET A 111 -24.29 -12.97 -11.27
N ILE A 112 -23.60 -13.90 -11.93
CA ILE A 112 -22.55 -14.70 -11.29
C ILE A 112 -21.38 -13.79 -10.86
N GLY A 113 -20.96 -12.88 -11.72
CA GLY A 113 -19.83 -11.97 -11.48
C GLY A 113 -20.06 -11.01 -10.31
N ARG A 114 -21.28 -10.49 -10.13
CA ARG A 114 -21.64 -9.59 -9.01
C ARG A 114 -21.55 -10.24 -7.62
N ARG A 115 -21.28 -11.53 -7.54
CA ARG A 115 -21.29 -12.31 -6.30
C ARG A 115 -19.97 -12.99 -6.00
N LEU A 116 -19.02 -12.88 -6.92
CA LEU A 116 -17.69 -13.42 -6.77
C LEU A 116 -16.75 -12.26 -6.49
N ASN A 117 -16.04 -12.30 -5.37
CA ASN A 117 -14.89 -11.41 -5.17
C ASN A 117 -13.82 -11.74 -6.22
N LEU A 118 -12.94 -10.80 -6.54
CA LEU A 118 -11.93 -10.90 -7.61
C LEU A 118 -11.14 -12.23 -7.57
N ARG A 119 -10.90 -12.72 -6.35
CA ARG A 119 -10.15 -13.94 -6.06
C ARG A 119 -10.98 -15.22 -6.12
N GLN A 120 -12.23 -15.17 -5.68
CA GLN A 120 -13.20 -16.26 -5.91
C GLN A 120 -13.46 -16.41 -7.41
N ALA A 121 -13.53 -15.30 -8.15
CA ALA A 121 -13.67 -15.31 -9.60
C ALA A 121 -12.48 -16.04 -10.27
N LYS A 122 -11.22 -15.72 -9.94
CA LYS A 122 -10.05 -16.42 -10.50
C LYS A 122 -10.06 -17.95 -10.30
N ARG A 123 -10.57 -18.44 -9.17
CA ARG A 123 -10.66 -19.89 -8.88
C ARG A 123 -11.94 -20.54 -9.43
N ALA A 124 -13.06 -19.84 -9.38
CA ALA A 124 -14.38 -20.38 -9.72
C ALA A 124 -14.71 -20.27 -11.21
N ILE A 125 -14.13 -19.33 -11.96
CA ILE A 125 -14.41 -19.13 -13.39
C ILE A 125 -14.19 -20.41 -14.21
N GLY A 126 -13.16 -21.20 -13.90
CA GLY A 126 -12.92 -22.48 -14.59
C GLY A 126 -14.03 -23.51 -14.35
N VAL A 127 -14.44 -23.69 -13.09
CA VAL A 127 -15.50 -24.64 -12.70
C VAL A 127 -16.90 -24.17 -13.14
N ILE A 128 -17.13 -22.86 -13.13
CA ILE A 128 -18.37 -22.24 -13.61
C ILE A 128 -18.44 -22.35 -15.15
N GLY A 129 -17.34 -22.06 -15.84
CA GLY A 129 -17.21 -22.20 -17.29
C GLY A 129 -17.42 -23.64 -17.79
N ALA A 130 -17.07 -24.65 -16.98
CA ALA A 130 -17.36 -26.06 -17.29
C ALA A 130 -18.87 -26.31 -17.51
N GLY A 131 -19.74 -25.55 -16.83
CA GLY A 131 -21.19 -25.62 -17.03
C GLY A 131 -21.63 -25.15 -18.41
N ALA A 132 -21.02 -24.09 -18.94
CA ALA A 132 -21.28 -23.61 -20.29
C ALA A 132 -20.82 -24.62 -21.36
N VAL A 133 -19.69 -25.29 -21.14
CA VAL A 133 -19.19 -26.34 -22.04
C VAL A 133 -20.09 -27.56 -21.99
N ALA A 134 -20.44 -28.04 -20.80
CA ALA A 134 -21.38 -29.14 -20.64
C ALA A 134 -22.72 -28.82 -21.31
N GLY A 135 -23.20 -27.57 -21.23
CA GLY A 135 -24.43 -27.14 -21.90
C GLY A 135 -24.30 -27.11 -23.42
N SER A 136 -23.12 -26.77 -23.95
CA SER A 136 -22.86 -26.79 -25.39
C SER A 136 -22.83 -28.21 -25.94
N VAL A 137 -22.17 -29.13 -25.24
CA VAL A 137 -22.13 -30.55 -25.58
C VAL A 137 -23.52 -31.17 -25.44
N GLY A 138 -24.19 -30.95 -24.31
CA GLY A 138 -25.54 -31.45 -24.05
C GLY A 138 -26.54 -30.95 -25.09
N GLY A 139 -26.54 -29.64 -25.38
CA GLY A 139 -27.42 -29.04 -26.39
C GLY A 139 -27.18 -29.58 -27.80
N GLY A 140 -25.91 -29.79 -28.19
CA GLY A 140 -25.58 -30.38 -29.49
C GLY A 140 -26.01 -31.84 -29.62
N VAL A 141 -25.79 -32.66 -28.58
CA VAL A 141 -26.23 -34.07 -28.55
C VAL A 141 -27.77 -34.17 -28.53
N ILE A 142 -28.46 -33.32 -27.76
CA ILE A 142 -29.92 -33.25 -27.75
C ILE A 142 -30.45 -32.87 -29.14
N ALA A 143 -29.83 -31.86 -29.78
CA ALA A 143 -30.21 -31.44 -31.12
C ALA A 143 -30.10 -32.57 -32.14
N GLU A 144 -29.02 -33.37 -32.07
CA GLU A 144 -28.85 -34.54 -32.95
C GLU A 144 -29.84 -35.66 -32.67
N ARG A 145 -30.00 -36.07 -31.39
CA ARG A 145 -30.88 -37.20 -31.04
C ARG A 145 -32.34 -36.93 -31.34
N VAL A 146 -32.82 -35.73 -31.04
CA VAL A 146 -34.20 -35.35 -31.36
C VAL A 146 -34.38 -35.18 -32.87
N ALA A 147 -33.38 -34.71 -33.62
CA ALA A 147 -33.46 -34.64 -35.09
C ALA A 147 -33.48 -36.03 -35.77
N GLN A 148 -32.94 -37.07 -35.14
CA GLN A 148 -33.00 -38.46 -35.62
C GLN A 148 -34.32 -39.16 -35.27
N LEU A 149 -34.91 -38.83 -34.12
CA LEU A 149 -36.09 -39.51 -33.57
C LEU A 149 -37.41 -38.77 -33.85
N GLY A 150 -37.38 -37.46 -34.10
CA GLY A 150 -38.55 -36.60 -34.30
C GLY A 150 -38.32 -35.49 -35.32
N ASP A 151 -39.16 -34.45 -35.31
CA ASP A 151 -39.06 -33.34 -36.25
C ASP A 151 -38.27 -32.15 -35.67
N THR A 152 -37.53 -31.45 -36.53
CA THR A 152 -36.67 -30.31 -36.13
C THR A 152 -37.41 -29.22 -35.35
N PRO A 153 -38.68 -28.87 -35.62
CA PRO A 153 -39.43 -27.90 -34.81
C PRO A 153 -39.63 -28.34 -33.34
N ASP A 154 -39.65 -29.62 -33.02
CA ASP A 154 -39.84 -30.13 -31.65
C ASP A 154 -38.69 -29.75 -30.71
N LEU A 155 -37.51 -29.47 -31.28
CA LEU A 155 -36.37 -28.90 -30.57
C LEU A 155 -36.69 -27.54 -29.92
N LEU A 156 -37.61 -26.77 -30.51
CA LEU A 156 -38.02 -25.47 -29.98
C LEU A 156 -38.81 -25.62 -28.67
N ALA A 157 -39.69 -26.63 -28.59
CA ALA A 157 -40.40 -26.97 -27.36
C ALA A 157 -39.43 -27.45 -26.27
N GLY A 158 -38.45 -28.27 -26.64
CA GLY A 158 -37.37 -28.69 -25.74
C GLY A 158 -36.56 -27.50 -25.21
N ALA A 159 -36.18 -26.56 -26.08
CA ALA A 159 -35.46 -25.35 -25.67
C ALA A 159 -36.26 -24.49 -24.69
N ALA A 160 -37.57 -24.33 -24.90
CA ALA A 160 -38.45 -23.61 -23.97
C ALA A 160 -38.49 -24.27 -22.58
N LEU A 161 -38.54 -25.61 -22.51
CA LEU A 161 -38.51 -26.35 -21.24
C LEU A 161 -37.22 -26.11 -20.46
N PHE A 162 -36.06 -26.13 -21.14
CA PHE A 162 -34.77 -25.81 -20.50
C PHE A 162 -34.71 -24.37 -19.97
N MET A 163 -35.29 -23.40 -20.69
CA MET A 163 -35.38 -22.02 -20.23
C MET A 163 -36.23 -21.88 -18.95
N VAL A 164 -37.33 -22.64 -18.84
CA VAL A 164 -38.15 -22.69 -17.62
C VAL A 164 -37.39 -23.37 -16.48
N ALA A 165 -36.69 -24.48 -16.76
CA ALA A 165 -35.87 -25.17 -15.77
C ALA A 165 -34.74 -24.28 -15.21
N ALA A 166 -34.20 -23.36 -16.03
CA ALA A 166 -33.19 -22.39 -15.61
C ALA A 166 -33.68 -21.42 -14.53
N LEU A 167 -35.00 -21.26 -14.33
CA LEU A 167 -35.55 -20.38 -13.29
C LEU A 167 -35.18 -20.84 -11.88
N VAL A 168 -35.10 -22.15 -11.64
CA VAL A 168 -34.81 -22.74 -10.32
C VAL A 168 -33.44 -22.31 -9.78
N PRO A 169 -32.32 -22.46 -10.50
CA PRO A 169 -31.04 -21.97 -10.02
C PRO A 169 -30.95 -20.44 -10.01
N VAL A 170 -31.70 -19.71 -10.85
CA VAL A 170 -31.72 -18.23 -10.81
C VAL A 170 -32.36 -17.71 -9.53
N THR A 171 -33.50 -18.27 -9.12
CA THR A 171 -34.19 -17.87 -7.88
C THR A 171 -33.41 -18.32 -6.65
N GLY A 172 -32.85 -19.54 -6.66
CA GLY A 172 -31.96 -20.02 -5.60
C GLY A 172 -30.72 -19.15 -5.44
N LEU A 173 -30.16 -18.67 -6.56
CA LEU A 173 -29.12 -17.65 -6.52
C LEU A 173 -29.69 -16.33 -5.98
N ALA A 174 -30.79 -15.79 -6.50
CA ALA A 174 -31.36 -14.50 -6.06
C ALA A 174 -31.53 -14.35 -4.54
N LEU A 175 -31.78 -15.45 -3.82
CA LEU A 175 -31.91 -15.50 -2.35
C LEU A 175 -30.59 -15.41 -1.56
N CYS A 176 -29.44 -15.62 -2.19
CA CYS A 176 -28.13 -15.48 -1.54
C CYS A 176 -27.71 -14.01 -1.45
N ARG A 177 -27.18 -13.59 -0.27
CA ARG A 177 -26.68 -12.21 -0.04
C ARG A 177 -25.65 -11.81 -1.10
N VAL A 178 -25.84 -10.62 -1.65
CA VAL A 178 -24.87 -9.95 -2.52
C VAL A 178 -23.79 -9.37 -1.62
N VAL A 179 -22.51 -9.57 -1.97
CA VAL A 179 -21.42 -8.84 -1.36
C VAL A 179 -21.49 -7.43 -1.94
N GLU A 180 -22.04 -6.49 -1.17
CA GLU A 180 -21.99 -5.07 -1.53
C GLU A 180 -20.56 -4.58 -1.37
N SER A 181 -19.92 -4.26 -2.50
CA SER A 181 -18.70 -3.47 -2.48
C SER A 181 -19.08 -2.02 -2.20
N GLU A 182 -18.76 -1.52 -1.01
CA GLU A 182 -18.90 -0.10 -0.65
C GLU A 182 -18.23 0.84 -1.66
N ASP A 183 -18.79 2.04 -1.75
CA ASP A 183 -18.77 3.04 -2.82
C ASP A 183 -17.45 3.39 -3.52
N ASP A 184 -17.57 3.64 -4.83
CA ASP A 184 -16.56 4.10 -5.79
C ASP A 184 -16.41 5.63 -5.81
N SER A 185 -16.08 6.25 -4.67
CA SER A 185 -15.95 7.72 -4.53
C SER A 185 -14.51 8.24 -4.46
N GLY A 186 -13.52 7.42 -4.82
CA GLY A 186 -12.15 7.90 -5.03
C GLY A 186 -12.07 8.74 -6.31
N LYS A 187 -11.65 10.01 -6.20
CA LYS A 187 -11.28 10.84 -7.37
C LYS A 187 -10.02 10.26 -8.02
N GLU A 188 -10.19 9.17 -8.78
CA GLU A 188 -9.16 8.64 -9.66
C GLU A 188 -8.91 9.63 -10.79
N THR A 189 -7.66 10.08 -10.91
CA THR A 189 -7.20 10.95 -11.97
C THR A 189 -7.32 10.21 -13.31
N GLU A 190 -8.13 10.74 -14.24
CA GLU A 190 -8.39 10.10 -15.53
C GLU A 190 -7.07 9.81 -16.27
N THR A 191 -6.76 8.54 -16.47
CA THR A 191 -5.69 8.09 -17.35
C THR A 191 -6.06 8.44 -18.79
N GLN A 192 -5.44 9.49 -19.32
CA GLN A 192 -5.68 9.96 -20.68
C GLN A 192 -5.09 8.96 -21.69
N LEU A 193 -5.95 8.08 -22.23
CA LEU A 193 -5.58 7.09 -23.24
C LEU A 193 -5.17 7.78 -24.55
N SER A 194 -4.09 7.31 -25.19
CA SER A 194 -3.68 7.84 -26.50
C SER A 194 -4.76 7.56 -27.55
N ARG A 195 -5.07 8.55 -28.39
CA ARG A 195 -6.03 8.37 -29.50
C ARG A 195 -5.60 7.22 -30.42
N ARG A 196 -4.29 7.10 -30.65
CA ARG A 196 -3.68 6.04 -31.48
C ARG A 196 -3.95 4.65 -30.92
N PHE A 197 -3.81 4.46 -29.62
CA PHE A 197 -4.13 3.20 -28.94
C PHE A 197 -5.60 2.83 -29.10
N ILE A 198 -6.52 3.78 -28.85
CA ILE A 198 -7.96 3.55 -29.00
C ILE A 198 -8.30 3.16 -30.45
N THR A 199 -7.74 3.86 -31.44
CA THR A 199 -7.95 3.55 -32.86
C THR A 199 -7.38 2.19 -33.25
N ALA A 200 -6.20 1.81 -32.75
CA ALA A 200 -5.59 0.51 -33.03
C ALA A 200 -6.44 -0.64 -32.46
N VAL A 201 -6.93 -0.51 -31.22
CA VAL A 201 -7.84 -1.52 -30.63
C VAL A 201 -9.15 -1.61 -31.41
N LEU A 202 -9.74 -0.47 -31.80
CA LEU A 202 -10.96 -0.45 -32.62
C LEU A 202 -10.75 -1.13 -33.98
N LEU A 203 -9.61 -0.90 -34.65
CA LEU A 203 -9.27 -1.55 -35.92
C LEU A 203 -9.12 -3.06 -35.77
N VAL A 204 -8.44 -3.52 -34.71
CA VAL A 204 -8.29 -4.95 -34.39
C VAL A 204 -9.66 -5.60 -34.20
N VAL A 205 -10.52 -4.99 -33.38
CA VAL A 205 -11.86 -5.51 -33.09
C VAL A 205 -12.76 -5.48 -34.33
N ALA A 206 -12.74 -4.39 -35.10
CA ALA A 206 -13.55 -4.26 -36.31
C ALA A 206 -13.13 -5.26 -37.39
N ALA A 207 -11.84 -5.34 -37.73
CA ALA A 207 -11.34 -6.28 -38.73
C ALA A 207 -11.62 -7.73 -38.33
N GLY A 208 -11.36 -8.07 -37.07
CA GLY A 208 -11.65 -9.41 -36.57
C GLY A 208 -13.13 -9.78 -36.61
N THR A 209 -14.01 -8.83 -36.34
CA THR A 209 -15.46 -9.06 -36.39
C THR A 209 -15.98 -9.24 -37.82
N ILE A 210 -15.44 -8.48 -38.78
CA ILE A 210 -15.77 -8.62 -40.20
C ILE A 210 -15.37 -10.00 -40.73
N VAL A 211 -14.13 -10.41 -40.48
CA VAL A 211 -13.62 -11.72 -40.94
C VAL A 211 -14.43 -12.87 -40.34
N SER A 212 -14.82 -12.80 -39.07
CA SER A 212 -15.64 -13.85 -38.45
C SER A 212 -17.06 -13.90 -38.99
N THR A 213 -17.61 -12.74 -39.34
CA THR A 213 -18.92 -12.67 -40.01
C THR A 213 -18.85 -13.34 -41.39
N PHE A 214 -17.76 -13.12 -42.13
CA PHE A 214 -17.50 -13.79 -43.40
C PHE A 214 -17.31 -15.31 -43.23
N ALA A 215 -16.54 -15.72 -42.22
CA ALA A 215 -16.34 -17.13 -41.89
C ALA A 215 -17.65 -17.84 -41.55
N GLU A 216 -18.54 -17.19 -40.79
CA GLU A 216 -19.88 -17.72 -40.50
C GLU A 216 -20.72 -17.90 -41.76
N PHE A 217 -20.74 -16.87 -42.61
CA PHE A 217 -21.50 -16.90 -43.86
C PHE A 217 -20.98 -18.00 -44.80
N GLN A 218 -19.67 -18.05 -45.06
CA GLN A 218 -19.04 -19.06 -45.91
C GLN A 218 -19.32 -20.48 -45.40
N PHE A 219 -19.22 -20.70 -44.08
CA PHE A 219 -19.53 -21.98 -43.47
C PHE A 219 -20.97 -22.42 -43.70
N LYS A 220 -21.94 -21.52 -43.52
CA LYS A 220 -23.36 -21.84 -43.73
C LYS A 220 -23.68 -22.16 -45.18
N ILE A 221 -23.12 -21.41 -46.14
CA ILE A 221 -23.34 -21.64 -47.57
C ILE A 221 -22.74 -22.98 -48.01
N ILE A 222 -21.53 -23.31 -47.57
CA ILE A 222 -20.87 -24.56 -47.95
C ILE A 222 -21.57 -25.75 -47.29
N ALA A 223 -21.98 -25.63 -46.02
CA ALA A 223 -22.77 -26.66 -45.34
C ALA A 223 -24.11 -26.90 -46.04
N GLN A 224 -24.80 -25.85 -46.51
CA GLN A 224 -26.06 -25.98 -47.26
C GLN A 224 -25.88 -26.72 -48.60
N ARG A 225 -24.72 -26.55 -49.26
CA ARG A 225 -24.42 -27.22 -50.55
C ARG A 225 -24.08 -28.70 -50.37
N GLU A 226 -23.33 -29.03 -49.32
CA GLU A 226 -22.76 -30.37 -49.10
C GLU A 226 -23.65 -31.28 -48.24
N VAL A 227 -24.51 -30.71 -47.38
CA VAL A 227 -25.38 -31.47 -46.46
C VAL A 227 -26.84 -31.24 -46.83
N SER A 228 -27.45 -32.24 -47.46
CA SER A 228 -28.86 -32.19 -47.89
C SER A 228 -29.83 -32.67 -46.80
N GLY A 229 -30.92 -31.91 -46.63
CA GLY A 229 -32.05 -32.27 -45.77
C GLY A 229 -31.99 -31.65 -44.37
N VAL A 230 -33.15 -31.19 -43.86
CA VAL A 230 -33.27 -30.47 -42.58
C VAL A 230 -32.71 -31.28 -41.41
N ARG A 231 -33.03 -32.58 -41.33
CA ARG A 231 -32.58 -33.46 -40.24
C ARG A 231 -31.07 -33.66 -40.24
N ASN A 232 -30.47 -33.94 -41.40
CA ASN A 232 -29.02 -34.12 -41.54
C ASN A 232 -28.26 -32.82 -41.25
N LEU A 233 -28.80 -31.68 -41.69
CA LEU A 233 -28.22 -30.37 -41.43
C LEU A 233 -28.31 -30.00 -39.94
N THR A 234 -29.43 -30.34 -39.28
CA THR A 234 -29.58 -30.18 -37.82
C THR A 234 -28.58 -31.05 -37.06
N ALA A 235 -28.42 -32.32 -37.44
CA ALA A 235 -27.46 -33.24 -36.83
C ALA A 235 -26.01 -32.79 -37.05
N PHE A 236 -25.67 -32.30 -38.25
CA PHE A 236 -24.36 -31.74 -38.55
C PHE A 236 -24.01 -30.55 -37.65
N PHE A 237 -24.91 -29.56 -37.54
CA PHE A 237 -24.67 -28.41 -36.66
C PHE A 237 -24.63 -28.81 -35.18
N GLY A 238 -25.46 -29.76 -34.75
CA GLY A 238 -25.44 -30.32 -33.40
C GLY A 238 -24.09 -30.91 -33.02
N TRP A 239 -23.55 -31.82 -33.85
CA TRP A 239 -22.23 -32.42 -33.64
C TRP A 239 -21.10 -31.39 -33.76
N PHE A 240 -21.17 -30.48 -34.74
CA PHE A 240 -20.17 -29.42 -34.89
C PHE A 240 -20.06 -28.56 -33.63
N TYR A 241 -21.19 -28.08 -33.08
CA TYR A 241 -21.19 -27.26 -31.87
C TYR A 241 -20.80 -28.06 -30.62
N ALA A 242 -21.15 -29.35 -30.54
CA ALA A 242 -20.73 -30.22 -29.44
C ALA A 242 -19.20 -30.42 -29.42
N TYR A 243 -18.61 -30.82 -30.55
CA TYR A 243 -17.16 -30.99 -30.66
C TYR A 243 -16.41 -29.68 -30.44
N LEU A 244 -16.94 -28.57 -30.96
CA LEU A 244 -16.38 -27.25 -30.73
C LEU A 244 -16.38 -26.88 -29.24
N GLY A 245 -17.45 -27.20 -28.50
CA GLY A 245 -17.50 -26.99 -27.06
C GLY A 245 -16.39 -27.75 -26.31
N VAL A 246 -16.19 -29.03 -26.62
CA VAL A 246 -15.12 -29.85 -26.02
C VAL A 246 -13.74 -29.31 -26.38
N ALA A 247 -13.51 -29.04 -27.67
CA ALA A 247 -12.23 -28.51 -28.14
C ALA A 247 -11.91 -27.15 -27.50
N THR A 248 -12.90 -26.27 -27.33
CA THR A 248 -12.73 -24.97 -26.66
C THR A 248 -12.28 -25.15 -25.22
N LEU A 249 -12.85 -26.10 -24.47
CA LEU A 249 -12.46 -26.40 -23.09
C LEU A 249 -11.02 -26.91 -23.00
N VAL A 250 -10.65 -27.86 -23.85
CA VAL A 250 -9.30 -28.42 -23.90
C VAL A 250 -8.29 -27.32 -24.20
N PHE A 251 -8.58 -26.46 -25.20
CA PHE A 251 -7.75 -25.32 -25.52
C PHE A 251 -7.61 -24.37 -24.33
N GLN A 252 -8.72 -24.03 -23.67
CA GLN A 252 -8.74 -23.10 -22.55
C GLN A 252 -7.94 -23.60 -21.34
N ILE A 253 -8.01 -24.89 -21.01
CA ILE A 253 -7.35 -25.46 -19.82
C ILE A 253 -5.89 -25.83 -20.10
N ALA A 254 -5.59 -26.43 -21.24
CA ALA A 254 -4.27 -26.99 -21.52
C ALA A 254 -3.40 -26.07 -22.38
N ILE A 255 -3.96 -25.51 -23.46
CA ILE A 255 -3.16 -24.89 -24.53
C ILE A 255 -2.99 -23.38 -24.32
N THR A 256 -4.04 -22.67 -23.91
CA THR A 256 -4.00 -21.21 -23.67
C THR A 256 -2.91 -20.81 -22.68
N PRO A 257 -2.74 -21.49 -21.51
CA PRO A 257 -1.67 -21.13 -20.57
C PRO A 257 -0.26 -21.31 -21.16
N LEU A 258 -0.05 -22.32 -22.01
CA LEU A 258 1.23 -22.58 -22.67
C LEU A 258 1.57 -21.46 -23.67
N ILE A 259 0.60 -21.08 -24.51
CA ILE A 259 0.80 -20.07 -25.56
C ILE A 259 1.05 -18.69 -24.95
N VAL A 260 0.27 -18.30 -23.95
CA VAL A 260 0.45 -17.00 -23.27
C VAL A 260 1.81 -16.93 -22.56
N ARG A 261 2.26 -18.05 -21.96
CA ARG A 261 3.57 -18.12 -21.28
C ARG A 261 4.75 -18.05 -22.26
N TRP A 262 4.64 -18.64 -23.45
CA TRP A 262 5.74 -18.70 -24.42
C TRP A 262 5.84 -17.46 -25.32
N GLY A 263 4.70 -16.91 -25.77
CA GLY A 263 4.66 -15.85 -26.79
C GLY A 263 4.17 -14.48 -26.32
N GLY A 264 3.76 -14.35 -25.05
CA GLY A 264 3.19 -13.14 -24.49
C GLY A 264 1.87 -12.71 -25.15
N VAL A 265 1.39 -11.50 -24.80
CA VAL A 265 0.12 -10.93 -25.32
C VAL A 265 0.15 -10.77 -26.84
N THR A 266 1.33 -10.51 -27.41
CA THR A 266 1.52 -10.29 -28.85
C THR A 266 1.32 -11.54 -29.68
N ALA A 267 1.80 -12.70 -29.23
CA ALA A 267 1.55 -13.95 -29.94
C ALA A 267 0.08 -14.35 -29.84
N GLY A 268 -0.56 -14.08 -28.69
CA GLY A 268 -1.99 -14.34 -28.50
C GLY A 268 -2.88 -13.56 -29.46
N LEU A 269 -2.64 -12.25 -29.63
CA LEU A 269 -3.41 -11.40 -30.56
C LEU A 269 -3.16 -11.71 -32.05
N ALA A 270 -2.01 -12.31 -32.40
CA ALA A 270 -1.67 -12.65 -33.78
C ALA A 270 -2.18 -14.03 -34.22
N LEU A 271 -2.48 -14.93 -33.28
CA LEU A 271 -2.81 -16.32 -33.58
C LEU A 271 -4.17 -16.49 -34.28
N LEU A 272 -5.21 -15.81 -33.78
CA LEU A 272 -6.54 -15.84 -34.38
C LEU A 272 -6.56 -15.33 -35.83
N PRO A 273 -6.00 -14.14 -36.16
CA PRO A 273 -5.93 -13.70 -37.55
C PRO A 273 -5.11 -14.65 -38.44
N ALA A 274 -4.03 -15.25 -37.94
CA ALA A 274 -3.24 -16.22 -38.70
C ALA A 274 -4.03 -17.51 -39.01
N ALA A 275 -4.80 -18.01 -38.04
CA ALA A 275 -5.68 -19.16 -38.24
C ALA A 275 -6.77 -18.87 -39.27
N LEU A 276 -7.38 -17.68 -39.19
CA LEU A 276 -8.40 -17.25 -40.14
C LEU A 276 -7.84 -16.97 -41.54
N LEU A 277 -6.62 -16.46 -41.64
CA LEU A 277 -5.92 -16.29 -42.92
C LEU A 277 -5.70 -17.65 -43.59
N THR A 278 -5.26 -18.64 -42.82
CA THR A 278 -5.09 -20.02 -43.29
C THR A 278 -6.43 -20.63 -43.72
N GLY A 279 -7.48 -20.47 -42.90
CA GLY A 279 -8.82 -20.98 -43.21
C GLY A 279 -9.43 -20.35 -44.47
N ASN A 280 -9.33 -19.03 -44.65
CA ASN A 280 -9.79 -18.36 -45.87
C ASN A 280 -8.96 -18.78 -47.10
N GLY A 281 -7.65 -19.02 -46.94
CA GLY A 281 -6.81 -19.59 -47.99
C GLY A 281 -7.27 -20.98 -48.43
N LEU A 282 -7.62 -21.85 -47.48
CA LEU A 282 -8.18 -23.18 -47.77
C LEU A 282 -9.53 -23.10 -48.49
N ILE A 283 -10.39 -22.13 -48.14
CA ILE A 283 -11.65 -21.89 -48.84
C ILE A 283 -11.42 -21.47 -50.29
N VAL A 284 -10.50 -20.53 -50.51
CA VAL A 284 -10.18 -20.04 -51.85
C VAL A 284 -9.56 -21.14 -52.72
N GLY A 285 -8.70 -21.99 -52.14
CA GLY A 285 -8.03 -23.07 -52.87
C GLY A 285 -8.90 -24.31 -53.11
N PHE A 286 -9.67 -24.74 -52.12
CA PHE A 286 -10.39 -26.02 -52.15
C PHE A 286 -11.91 -25.89 -52.05
N GLY A 287 -12.43 -24.91 -51.30
CA GLY A 287 -13.87 -24.64 -51.21
C GLY A 287 -14.73 -25.77 -50.61
N THR A 288 -14.14 -26.71 -49.88
CA THR A 288 -14.81 -27.92 -49.36
C THR A 288 -15.44 -27.71 -47.97
N LEU A 289 -16.33 -28.63 -47.56
CA LEU A 289 -16.91 -28.62 -46.21
C LEU A 289 -15.84 -28.61 -45.11
N TRP A 290 -14.77 -29.37 -45.26
CA TRP A 290 -13.67 -29.40 -44.28
C TRP A 290 -12.91 -28.09 -44.21
N SER A 291 -12.70 -27.39 -45.33
CA SER A 291 -12.09 -26.05 -45.31
C SER A 291 -12.97 -25.05 -44.54
N ALA A 292 -14.29 -25.19 -44.64
CA ALA A 292 -15.27 -24.36 -43.93
C ALA A 292 -15.35 -24.70 -42.43
N VAL A 293 -15.28 -25.99 -42.08
CA VAL A 293 -15.19 -26.47 -40.69
C VAL A 293 -13.90 -25.98 -40.03
N ILE A 294 -12.77 -26.00 -40.73
CA ILE A 294 -11.49 -25.48 -40.20
C ILE A 294 -11.54 -23.97 -40.02
N LEU A 295 -12.07 -23.23 -41.00
CA LEU A 295 -12.21 -21.77 -40.91
C LEU A 295 -13.11 -21.37 -39.73
N ARG A 296 -14.31 -21.96 -39.63
CA ARG A 296 -15.27 -21.63 -38.56
C ARG A 296 -14.87 -22.20 -37.20
N GLY A 297 -14.28 -23.38 -37.18
CA GLY A 297 -13.73 -24.01 -35.99
C GLY A 297 -12.60 -23.16 -35.41
N GLY A 298 -11.65 -22.75 -36.25
CA GLY A 298 -10.55 -21.87 -35.88
C GLY A 298 -11.03 -20.51 -35.36
N ASP A 299 -11.99 -19.88 -36.05
CA ASP A 299 -12.64 -18.64 -35.59
C ASP A 299 -13.12 -18.76 -34.13
N GLN A 300 -14.00 -19.73 -33.89
CA GLN A 300 -14.67 -19.90 -32.61
C GLN A 300 -13.70 -20.36 -31.50
N LEU A 301 -12.82 -21.32 -31.79
CA LEU A 301 -11.85 -21.86 -30.82
C LEU A 301 -10.90 -20.76 -30.33
N PHE A 302 -10.23 -20.06 -31.25
CA PHE A 302 -9.20 -19.09 -30.87
C PHE A 302 -9.79 -17.79 -30.31
N ARG A 303 -10.97 -17.36 -30.79
CA ARG A 303 -11.68 -16.17 -30.30
C ARG A 303 -12.11 -16.31 -28.84
N HIS A 304 -12.70 -17.44 -28.48
CA HIS A 304 -13.21 -17.67 -27.14
C HIS A 304 -12.13 -18.11 -26.13
N SER A 305 -10.98 -18.60 -26.59
CA SER A 305 -9.89 -19.06 -25.72
C SER A 305 -8.74 -18.06 -25.58
N ILE A 306 -8.11 -17.64 -26.69
CA ILE A 306 -6.83 -16.93 -26.70
C ILE A 306 -7.00 -15.44 -26.91
N ASP A 307 -7.82 -15.03 -27.88
CA ASP A 307 -8.01 -13.61 -28.23
C ASP A 307 -8.64 -12.84 -27.07
N ARG A 308 -9.73 -13.37 -26.49
CA ARG A 308 -10.38 -12.79 -25.30
C ARG A 308 -9.41 -12.68 -24.12
N SER A 309 -8.64 -13.74 -23.85
CA SER A 309 -7.65 -13.74 -22.77
C SER A 309 -6.54 -12.71 -23.00
N SER A 310 -6.09 -12.56 -24.25
CA SER A 310 -5.02 -11.62 -24.62
C SER A 310 -5.48 -10.16 -24.50
N LEU A 311 -6.72 -9.86 -24.91
CA LEU A 311 -7.33 -8.53 -24.72
C LEU A 311 -7.54 -8.18 -23.23
N GLU A 312 -7.87 -9.17 -22.40
CA GLU A 312 -8.03 -8.93 -20.96
C GLU A 312 -6.71 -8.54 -20.28
N VAL A 313 -5.59 -9.16 -20.67
CA VAL A 313 -4.24 -8.77 -20.22
C VAL A 313 -3.85 -7.39 -20.76
N LEU A 314 -4.29 -7.03 -21.96
CA LEU A 314 -4.08 -5.66 -22.48
C LEU A 314 -4.82 -4.63 -21.60
N TYR A 315 -6.03 -4.97 -21.15
CA TYR A 315 -6.83 -4.10 -20.29
C TYR A 315 -6.31 -3.98 -18.85
N THR A 316 -5.46 -4.89 -18.34
CA THR A 316 -4.89 -4.73 -16.99
C THR A 316 -3.89 -3.58 -16.91
N ALA A 317 -3.28 -3.21 -18.04
CA ALA A 317 -2.43 -2.02 -18.12
C ALA A 317 -3.21 -0.69 -18.03
N ILE A 318 -4.54 -0.75 -18.11
CA ILE A 318 -5.44 0.40 -18.06
C ILE A 318 -6.24 0.32 -16.75
N SER A 319 -5.91 1.16 -15.78
CA SER A 319 -6.62 1.23 -14.50
C SER A 319 -7.81 2.21 -14.54
N GLY A 320 -8.78 1.97 -13.66
CA GLY A 320 -9.88 2.90 -13.37
C GLY A 320 -10.95 3.05 -14.45
N LYS A 321 -11.60 4.22 -14.46
CA LYS A 321 -12.73 4.58 -15.33
C LYS A 321 -12.42 4.47 -16.83
N ALA A 322 -11.16 4.65 -17.22
CA ALA A 322 -10.71 4.55 -18.61
C ALA A 322 -10.90 3.13 -19.19
N ARG A 323 -10.66 2.08 -18.39
CA ARG A 323 -10.88 0.68 -18.78
C ARG A 323 -12.35 0.40 -19.05
N VAL A 324 -13.22 0.91 -18.18
CA VAL A 324 -14.68 0.75 -18.27
C VAL A 324 -15.20 1.45 -19.53
N LYS A 325 -14.77 2.69 -19.79
CA LYS A 325 -15.15 3.46 -20.97
C LYS A 325 -14.69 2.81 -22.27
N LEU A 326 -13.45 2.30 -22.32
CA LEU A 326 -12.92 1.61 -23.50
C LEU A 326 -13.70 0.32 -23.79
N LYS A 327 -13.95 -0.52 -22.77
CA LYS A 327 -14.79 -1.73 -22.92
C LYS A 327 -16.19 -1.38 -23.41
N ALA A 328 -16.83 -0.37 -22.82
CA ALA A 328 -18.15 0.07 -23.23
C ALA A 328 -18.18 0.55 -24.69
N LEU A 329 -17.17 1.29 -25.16
CA LEU A 329 -17.07 1.71 -26.56
C LEU A 329 -16.89 0.52 -27.52
N LEU A 330 -16.07 -0.46 -27.14
CA LEU A 330 -15.85 -1.66 -27.96
C LEU A 330 -17.09 -2.55 -28.04
N ASP A 331 -17.79 -2.74 -26.92
CA ASP A 331 -19.00 -3.55 -26.85
C ASP A 331 -20.21 -2.86 -27.53
N ALA A 332 -20.37 -1.54 -27.35
CA ALA A 332 -21.54 -0.80 -27.86
C ALA A 332 -21.40 -0.38 -29.33
N PHE A 333 -20.22 0.10 -29.74
CA PHE A 333 -20.00 0.60 -31.11
C PHE A 333 -19.09 -0.31 -31.93
N GLY A 334 -17.99 -0.81 -31.37
CA GLY A 334 -16.96 -1.55 -32.11
C GLY A 334 -17.47 -2.83 -32.78
N VAL A 335 -17.95 -3.78 -31.97
CA VAL A 335 -18.37 -5.11 -32.48
C VAL A 335 -19.63 -5.00 -33.33
N ARG A 336 -20.69 -4.34 -32.84
CA ARG A 336 -21.98 -4.32 -33.53
C ARG A 336 -21.97 -3.55 -34.84
N ALA A 337 -21.29 -2.40 -34.91
CA ALA A 337 -21.14 -1.67 -36.16
C ALA A 337 -20.33 -2.46 -37.19
N ALA A 338 -19.32 -3.22 -36.75
CA ALA A 338 -18.52 -4.07 -37.63
C ALA A 338 -19.31 -5.27 -38.16
N GLU A 339 -20.16 -5.92 -37.35
CA GLU A 339 -21.07 -6.98 -37.82
C GLU A 339 -22.07 -6.46 -38.86
N SER A 340 -22.67 -5.27 -38.62
CA SER A 340 -23.58 -4.65 -39.57
C SER A 340 -22.87 -4.26 -40.88
N ALA A 341 -21.67 -3.69 -40.79
CA ALA A 341 -20.85 -3.36 -41.96
C ALA A 341 -20.49 -4.62 -42.76
N ALA A 342 -20.08 -5.70 -42.08
CA ALA A 342 -19.81 -6.98 -42.72
C ALA A 342 -21.06 -7.56 -43.41
N GLY A 343 -22.23 -7.50 -42.75
CA GLY A 343 -23.50 -7.89 -43.35
C GLY A 343 -23.85 -7.09 -44.60
N LEU A 344 -23.67 -5.76 -44.57
CA LEU A 344 -23.87 -4.88 -45.74
C LEU A 344 -22.90 -5.17 -46.88
N ILE A 345 -21.63 -5.45 -46.57
CA ILE A 345 -20.63 -5.88 -47.55
C ILE A 345 -21.07 -7.20 -48.20
N LEU A 346 -21.56 -8.16 -47.42
CA LEU A 346 -22.07 -9.43 -47.94
C LEU A 346 -23.33 -9.24 -48.81
N VAL A 347 -24.28 -8.38 -48.41
CA VAL A 347 -25.45 -8.02 -49.23
C VAL A 347 -24.99 -7.43 -50.57
N LEU A 348 -24.08 -6.47 -50.54
CA LEU A 348 -23.58 -5.80 -51.75
C LEU A 348 -22.90 -6.79 -52.69
N LEU A 349 -21.97 -7.60 -52.19
CA LEU A 349 -21.15 -8.48 -53.01
C LEU A 349 -21.90 -9.72 -53.48
N PHE A 350 -22.66 -10.37 -52.60
CA PHE A 350 -23.26 -11.67 -52.87
C PHE A 350 -24.72 -11.58 -53.32
N SER A 351 -25.52 -10.68 -52.73
CA SER A 351 -26.95 -10.56 -53.04
C SER A 351 -27.24 -9.59 -54.19
N ILE A 352 -26.51 -8.47 -54.28
CA ILE A 352 -26.70 -7.45 -55.33
C ILE A 352 -25.77 -7.71 -56.52
N ALA A 353 -24.46 -7.82 -56.29
CA ALA A 353 -23.47 -7.98 -57.36
C ALA A 353 -23.30 -9.43 -57.86
N GLY A 354 -23.88 -10.42 -57.16
CA GLY A 354 -23.86 -11.83 -57.58
C GLY A 354 -22.47 -12.47 -57.64
N LEU A 355 -21.49 -11.94 -56.89
CA LEU A 355 -20.11 -12.41 -56.95
C LEU A 355 -19.94 -13.80 -56.31
N PRO A 356 -18.98 -14.61 -56.80
CA PRO A 356 -18.76 -15.96 -56.28
C PRO A 356 -18.24 -15.93 -54.84
N LEU A 357 -18.50 -17.00 -54.09
CA LEU A 357 -18.12 -17.16 -52.69
C LEU A 357 -16.61 -16.98 -52.44
N ILE A 358 -15.78 -17.32 -53.43
CA ILE A 358 -14.32 -17.15 -53.41
C ILE A 358 -13.93 -15.68 -53.15
N THR A 359 -14.72 -14.72 -53.66
CA THR A 359 -14.48 -13.29 -53.45
C THR A 359 -14.54 -12.91 -51.97
N VAL A 360 -15.45 -13.54 -51.22
CA VAL A 360 -15.57 -13.33 -49.76
C VAL A 360 -14.35 -13.91 -49.04
N GLY A 361 -13.80 -15.03 -49.52
CA GLY A 361 -12.55 -15.62 -49.00
C GLY A 361 -11.34 -14.72 -49.25
N ILE A 362 -11.19 -14.17 -50.46
CA ILE A 362 -10.11 -13.21 -50.80
C ILE A 362 -10.21 -11.96 -49.92
N LEU A 363 -11.42 -11.41 -49.77
CA LEU A 363 -11.63 -10.25 -48.91
C LEU A 363 -11.33 -10.56 -47.44
N GLY A 364 -11.66 -11.77 -46.98
CA GLY A 364 -11.28 -12.29 -45.66
C GLY A 364 -9.76 -12.30 -45.45
N ILE A 365 -8.97 -12.73 -46.45
CA ILE A 365 -7.50 -12.69 -46.41
C ILE A 365 -7.01 -11.23 -46.29
N VAL A 366 -7.56 -10.30 -47.08
CA VAL A 366 -7.20 -8.88 -47.02
C VAL A 366 -7.46 -8.30 -45.63
N PHE A 367 -8.63 -8.53 -45.05
CA PHE A 367 -8.94 -8.07 -43.69
C PHE A 367 -8.07 -8.74 -42.62
N CYS A 368 -7.68 -10.01 -42.78
CA CYS A 368 -6.71 -10.67 -41.89
C CYS A 368 -5.33 -10.00 -41.94
N VAL A 369 -4.86 -9.56 -43.11
CA VAL A 369 -3.59 -8.83 -43.24
C VAL A 369 -3.67 -7.46 -42.57
N VAL A 370 -4.78 -6.73 -42.78
CA VAL A 370 -5.04 -5.45 -42.08
C VAL A 370 -5.08 -5.65 -40.58
N TRP A 371 -5.70 -6.73 -40.11
CA TRP A 371 -5.78 -7.09 -38.70
C TRP A 371 -4.38 -7.38 -38.11
N LEU A 372 -3.55 -8.17 -38.79
CA LEU A 372 -2.17 -8.42 -38.35
C LEU A 372 -1.35 -7.14 -38.27
N ALA A 373 -1.47 -6.24 -39.25
CA ALA A 373 -0.80 -4.95 -39.22
C ALA A 373 -1.27 -4.08 -38.02
N ALA A 374 -2.57 -4.04 -37.75
CA ALA A 374 -3.13 -3.33 -36.60
C ALA A 374 -2.65 -3.92 -35.26
N ALA A 375 -2.53 -5.25 -35.16
CA ALA A 375 -2.01 -5.92 -33.97
C ALA A 375 -0.52 -5.57 -33.71
N VAL A 376 0.29 -5.44 -34.76
CA VAL A 376 1.69 -4.99 -34.64
C VAL A 376 1.78 -3.53 -34.19
N LEU A 377 0.93 -2.64 -34.71
CA LEU A 377 0.87 -1.24 -34.27
C LEU A 377 0.48 -1.12 -32.79
N LEU A 378 -0.50 -1.92 -32.36
CA LEU A 378 -0.97 -1.95 -30.97
C LEU A 378 0.15 -2.33 -29.98
N ARG A 379 1.08 -3.19 -30.39
CA ARG A 379 2.25 -3.58 -29.58
C ARG A 379 3.12 -2.38 -29.19
N GLY A 380 3.37 -1.47 -30.14
CA GLY A 380 4.20 -0.29 -29.91
C GLY A 380 3.61 0.64 -28.85
N GLU A 381 2.31 0.91 -28.98
CA GLU A 381 1.56 1.77 -28.04
C GLU A 381 1.40 1.11 -26.66
N TYR A 382 1.15 -0.20 -26.59
CA TYR A 382 1.05 -0.93 -25.32
C TYR A 382 2.35 -0.87 -24.51
N ARG A 383 3.51 -1.03 -25.16
CA ARG A 383 4.82 -0.92 -24.48
C ARG A 383 5.05 0.48 -23.91
N GLN A 384 4.61 1.52 -24.62
CA GLN A 384 4.70 2.90 -24.13
C GLN A 384 3.82 3.13 -22.89
N ILE A 385 2.56 2.67 -22.92
CA ILE A 385 1.65 2.77 -21.77
C ILE A 385 2.22 2.02 -20.56
N LEU A 386 2.74 0.81 -20.75
CA LEU A 386 3.35 0.03 -19.66
C LEU A 386 4.56 0.76 -19.06
N THR A 387 5.41 1.36 -19.90
CA THR A 387 6.57 2.13 -19.43
C THR A 387 6.13 3.37 -18.66
N GLN A 388 5.10 4.07 -19.13
CA GLN A 388 4.52 5.23 -18.44
C GLN A 388 3.87 4.85 -17.10
N THR A 389 3.18 3.70 -17.02
CA THR A 389 2.56 3.22 -15.76
C THR A 389 3.62 2.75 -14.76
N VAL A 390 4.75 2.21 -15.22
CA VAL A 390 5.90 1.85 -14.38
C VAL A 390 6.64 3.12 -13.91
N GLN A 391 6.81 4.12 -14.77
CA GLN A 391 7.48 5.39 -14.43
C GLN A 391 6.63 6.33 -13.57
N ARG A 392 5.29 6.33 -13.72
CA ARG A 392 4.37 7.12 -12.87
C ARG A 392 4.37 6.73 -11.40
N ASN A 393 5.04 5.63 -11.07
CA ASN A 393 5.15 5.13 -9.71
C ASN A 393 6.40 5.63 -8.98
N ASP A 394 7.31 6.33 -9.65
CA ASP A 394 8.24 7.23 -8.98
C ASP A 394 7.60 8.61 -8.96
N ILE A 395 7.34 9.13 -7.76
CA ILE A 395 7.13 10.57 -7.60
C ILE A 395 8.47 11.19 -7.95
N ASP A 396 8.61 11.58 -9.22
CA ASP A 396 9.85 12.11 -9.75
C ASP A 396 10.06 13.48 -9.13
N ILE A 397 10.93 13.53 -8.12
CA ILE A 397 11.37 14.76 -7.45
C ILE A 397 11.92 15.75 -8.49
N GLU A 398 12.34 15.26 -9.66
CA GLU A 398 12.75 16.10 -10.80
C GLU A 398 11.61 16.83 -11.50
N ASP A 399 10.41 16.26 -11.61
CA ASP A 399 9.25 16.96 -12.17
C ASP A 399 8.67 17.98 -11.17
N LEU A 400 8.77 17.67 -9.87
CA LEU A 400 8.49 18.64 -8.80
C LEU A 400 9.50 19.80 -8.84
N LYS A 401 10.80 19.51 -9.05
CA LYS A 401 11.86 20.53 -9.25
C LYS A 401 11.60 21.37 -10.50
N LYS A 402 11.28 20.77 -11.65
CA LYS A 402 11.01 21.51 -12.90
C LYS A 402 9.76 22.39 -12.79
N SER A 403 8.72 21.92 -12.10
CA SER A 403 7.49 22.68 -11.86
C SER A 403 7.67 23.82 -10.85
N LEU A 404 8.44 23.59 -9.77
CA LEU A 404 8.72 24.61 -8.75
C LEU A 404 9.68 25.72 -9.22
N PHE A 405 10.56 25.44 -10.20
CA PHE A 405 11.59 26.38 -10.68
C PHE A 405 11.39 26.83 -12.14
N GLY A 406 10.15 26.77 -12.64
CA GLY A 406 9.79 27.26 -13.98
C GLY A 406 9.78 28.79 -14.11
N PRO A 407 9.52 29.33 -15.32
CA PRO A 407 9.51 30.77 -15.59
C PRO A 407 8.54 31.59 -14.73
N ASP A 408 7.50 30.96 -14.17
CA ASP A 408 6.54 31.59 -13.26
C ASP A 408 7.13 31.88 -11.86
N PHE A 409 8.16 31.14 -11.42
CA PHE A 409 8.87 31.39 -10.15
C PHE A 409 9.53 32.77 -10.12
N GLN A 410 9.97 33.27 -11.29
CA GLN A 410 10.60 34.59 -11.41
C GLN A 410 9.64 35.76 -11.15
N ARG A 411 8.34 35.56 -11.44
CA ARG A 411 7.29 36.57 -11.21
C ARG A 411 6.80 36.57 -9.77
N LEU A 412 6.85 35.40 -9.11
CA LEU A 412 6.38 35.21 -7.73
C LEU A 412 7.46 35.51 -6.67
N LEU A 413 8.74 35.56 -7.04
CA LEU A 413 9.86 35.78 -6.12
C LEU A 413 9.71 37.01 -5.20
N PRO A 414 9.28 38.21 -5.69
CA PRO A 414 9.10 39.37 -4.81
C PRO A 414 7.96 39.19 -3.80
N HIS A 415 6.94 38.39 -4.12
CA HIS A 415 5.77 38.16 -3.27
C HIS A 415 6.01 37.02 -2.26
N LEU A 416 6.89 36.07 -2.59
CA LEU A 416 7.32 34.97 -1.72
C LEU A 416 8.32 35.43 -0.65
N LEU A 417 9.10 36.49 -0.91
CA LEU A 417 10.01 37.10 0.07
C LEU A 417 9.31 37.67 1.31
N ALA A 418 8.01 37.96 1.23
CA ALA A 418 7.23 38.52 2.34
C ALA A 418 6.32 37.51 3.06
N SER A 419 6.09 36.31 2.50
CA SER A 419 5.00 35.40 2.94
C SER A 419 5.42 33.96 3.25
N VAL A 420 6.68 33.59 3.03
CA VAL A 420 7.16 32.19 3.11
C VAL A 420 8.00 31.93 4.37
N SER A 421 7.78 30.78 5.00
CA SER A 421 8.48 30.34 6.22
C SER A 421 9.97 30.03 5.99
N THR A 422 10.82 30.29 6.99
CA THR A 422 12.29 30.07 6.96
C THR A 422 12.71 28.70 6.42
N ARG A 423 12.04 27.62 6.84
CA ARG A 423 12.39 26.24 6.41
C ARG A 423 12.27 26.05 4.90
N THR A 424 11.28 26.68 4.28
CA THR A 424 11.04 26.59 2.83
C THR A 424 12.13 27.34 2.08
N TRP A 425 12.58 28.52 2.56
CA TRP A 425 13.71 29.25 2.00
C TRP A 425 15.02 28.47 2.09
N LEU A 426 15.33 27.87 3.25
CA LEU A 426 16.53 27.04 3.39
C LEU A 426 16.52 25.85 2.44
N HIS A 427 15.36 25.20 2.27
CA HIS A 427 15.22 24.09 1.31
C HIS A 427 15.40 24.55 -0.15
N LEU A 428 14.84 25.72 -0.53
CA LEU A 428 15.02 26.31 -1.86
C LEU A 428 16.48 26.70 -2.12
N LEU A 429 17.19 27.23 -1.12
CA LEU A 429 18.62 27.58 -1.24
C LEU A 429 19.52 26.33 -1.29
N ASP A 430 19.21 25.27 -0.54
CA ASP A 430 19.91 23.98 -0.64
C ASP A 430 19.74 23.34 -2.03
N LEU A 431 18.60 23.57 -2.69
CA LEU A 431 18.37 23.13 -4.06
C LEU A 431 19.21 23.92 -5.08
N LEU A 432 19.59 25.17 -4.78
CA LEU A 432 20.49 25.97 -5.62
C LEU A 432 21.96 25.58 -5.46
N ASP A 433 22.35 25.03 -4.31
CA ASP A 433 23.70 24.52 -4.02
C ASP A 433 24.08 23.31 -4.92
N THR A 434 23.07 22.62 -5.47
CA THR A 434 23.24 21.41 -6.30
C THR A 434 23.17 21.63 -7.81
N GLY A 435 23.07 22.89 -8.29
CA GLY A 435 22.92 23.22 -9.72
C GLY A 435 23.98 24.19 -10.26
N ASP A 436 24.39 24.00 -11.52
CA ASP A 436 25.34 24.89 -12.22
C ASP A 436 24.65 26.18 -12.70
N GLN A 437 24.34 27.10 -11.78
CA GLN A 437 23.70 28.39 -12.10
C GLN A 437 24.62 29.58 -11.78
N LYS A 438 25.49 29.90 -12.76
CA LYS A 438 26.54 30.94 -12.68
C LYS A 438 26.05 32.41 -12.66
N GLN A 439 24.75 32.69 -12.43
CA GLN A 439 24.19 34.05 -12.58
C GLN A 439 23.13 34.46 -11.52
N ILE A 440 23.12 33.84 -10.33
CA ILE A 440 22.12 34.19 -9.29
C ILE A 440 22.62 35.30 -8.34
N GLY A 441 23.91 35.65 -8.38
CA GLY A 441 24.55 36.61 -7.46
C GLY A 441 23.78 37.90 -7.14
N PRO A 442 23.26 38.68 -8.12
CA PRO A 442 22.53 39.91 -7.85
C PRO A 442 21.19 39.70 -7.12
N LYS A 443 20.63 38.48 -7.16
CA LYS A 443 19.41 38.12 -6.43
C LYS A 443 19.74 37.64 -5.02
N LEU A 444 20.92 37.05 -4.81
CA LEU A 444 21.40 36.65 -3.49
C LEU A 444 21.71 37.86 -2.60
N THR A 445 22.14 38.99 -3.17
CA THR A 445 22.35 40.23 -2.39
C THR A 445 21.07 40.79 -1.77
N LEU A 446 19.88 40.53 -2.37
CA LEU A 446 18.59 40.89 -1.77
C LEU A 446 18.28 40.05 -0.52
N LEU A 447 18.72 38.79 -0.50
CA LEU A 447 18.54 37.87 0.64
C LEU A 447 19.47 38.17 1.81
N LEU A 448 20.52 38.97 1.60
CA LEU A 448 21.41 39.45 2.66
C LEU A 448 20.68 40.37 3.66
N GLY A 449 19.55 40.98 3.28
CA GLY A 449 18.72 41.79 4.18
C GLY A 449 17.57 41.03 4.85
N HIS A 450 17.49 39.71 4.69
CA HIS A 450 16.38 38.90 5.20
C HIS A 450 16.32 38.90 6.74
N SER A 451 15.12 38.84 7.33
CA SER A 451 14.94 38.88 8.80
C SER A 451 15.59 37.68 9.51
N ASP A 452 15.52 36.51 8.90
CA ASP A 452 16.12 35.27 9.40
C ASP A 452 17.63 35.14 9.10
N ALA A 453 18.43 34.89 10.13
CA ALA A 453 19.88 34.79 10.04
C ALA A 453 20.38 33.56 9.24
N GLN A 454 19.67 32.43 9.28
CA GLN A 454 20.10 31.22 8.55
C GLN A 454 20.00 31.44 7.03
N VAL A 455 18.99 32.21 6.60
CA VAL A 455 18.82 32.59 5.19
C VAL A 455 19.94 33.53 4.75
N ARG A 456 20.27 34.56 5.55
CA ARG A 456 21.41 35.46 5.29
C ARG A 456 22.72 34.68 5.17
N ARG A 457 22.98 33.77 6.11
CA ARG A 457 24.18 32.91 6.13
C ARG A 457 24.29 32.00 4.91
N LYS A 458 23.20 31.32 4.51
CA LYS A 458 23.21 30.44 3.33
C LYS A 458 23.33 31.25 2.02
N ALA A 459 22.74 32.45 1.97
CA ALA A 459 22.92 33.36 0.83
C ALA A 459 24.39 33.82 0.69
N LEU A 460 25.05 34.18 1.80
CA LEU A 460 26.50 34.46 1.84
C LEU A 460 27.32 33.28 1.34
N HIS A 461 27.00 32.07 1.80
CA HIS A 461 27.68 30.85 1.37
C HIS A 461 27.59 30.66 -0.16
N LEU A 462 26.42 30.85 -0.75
CA LEU A 462 26.21 30.72 -2.21
C LEU A 462 26.91 31.83 -3.01
N LEU A 463 27.19 33.01 -2.40
CA LEU A 463 27.97 34.07 -3.05
C LEU A 463 29.44 33.69 -3.27
N PHE A 464 30.00 32.77 -2.47
CA PHE A 464 31.38 32.30 -2.68
C PHE A 464 31.57 31.67 -4.07
N ILE A 465 30.55 30.96 -4.55
CA ILE A 465 30.55 30.23 -5.82
C ILE A 465 30.35 31.19 -7.01
N GLN A 466 29.89 32.43 -6.76
CA GLN A 466 29.64 33.39 -7.84
C GLN A 466 30.94 34.01 -8.37
N PRO A 467 31.09 34.17 -9.69
CA PRO A 467 32.31 34.71 -10.29
C PRO A 467 32.51 36.20 -10.00
N ARG A 468 31.43 36.96 -9.80
CA ARG A 468 31.45 38.40 -9.50
C ARG A 468 31.74 38.65 -8.02
N ASP A 469 32.49 39.71 -7.74
CA ASP A 469 32.78 40.18 -6.38
C ASP A 469 31.63 41.05 -5.84
N TYR A 470 31.18 40.74 -4.62
CA TYR A 470 30.11 41.43 -3.90
C TYR A 470 30.59 41.96 -2.54
N SER A 471 31.91 42.14 -2.34
CA SER A 471 32.51 42.53 -1.07
C SER A 471 31.90 43.79 -0.44
N THR A 472 31.49 44.78 -1.25
CA THR A 472 30.84 46.01 -0.77
C THR A 472 29.46 45.78 -0.14
N ASP A 473 28.70 44.80 -0.62
CA ASP A 473 27.40 44.45 -0.05
C ASP A 473 27.56 43.60 1.23
N VAL A 474 28.62 42.78 1.28
CA VAL A 474 28.93 41.89 2.40
C VAL A 474 29.62 42.63 3.56
N GLU A 475 30.38 43.70 3.32
CA GLU A 475 31.02 44.53 4.36
C GLU A 475 30.01 45.04 5.41
N LYS A 476 28.75 45.27 5.01
CA LYS A 476 27.66 45.69 5.91
C LYS A 476 27.28 44.62 6.95
N LEU A 477 27.58 43.35 6.67
CA LEU A 477 27.23 42.21 7.52
C LEU A 477 28.30 41.86 8.55
N ILE A 478 29.45 42.55 8.54
CA ILE A 478 30.48 42.38 9.59
C ILE A 478 29.90 42.76 10.98
N GLY A 479 28.94 43.68 11.03
CA GLY A 479 28.23 44.09 12.25
C GLY A 479 26.87 43.42 12.46
N ASP A 480 26.55 42.33 11.76
CA ASP A 480 25.25 41.66 11.88
C ASP A 480 24.97 41.19 13.32
N VAL A 481 23.70 41.22 13.75
CA VAL A 481 23.27 40.78 15.08
C VAL A 481 23.59 39.29 15.29
N ASP A 482 23.50 38.49 14.24
CA ASP A 482 23.82 37.07 14.27
C ASP A 482 25.31 36.82 14.00
N ARG A 483 25.97 36.17 14.96
CA ARG A 483 27.42 35.91 14.95
C ARG A 483 27.86 34.96 13.83
N THR A 484 26.98 34.05 13.39
CA THR A 484 27.29 33.11 12.31
C THR A 484 27.28 33.80 10.94
N VAL A 485 26.42 34.81 10.77
CA VAL A 485 26.42 35.68 9.59
C VAL A 485 27.70 36.52 9.55
N ARG A 486 28.12 37.11 10.69
CA ARG A 486 29.40 37.84 10.80
C ARG A 486 30.58 36.98 10.37
N THR A 487 30.63 35.74 10.86
CA THR A 487 31.71 34.79 10.55
C THR A 487 31.81 34.51 9.05
N GLU A 488 30.69 34.19 8.41
CA GLU A 488 30.65 33.89 6.97
C GLU A 488 30.95 35.14 6.12
N ALA A 489 30.53 36.33 6.56
CA ALA A 489 30.83 37.61 5.91
C ALA A 489 32.32 37.96 5.95
N ILE A 490 32.95 37.82 7.12
CA ILE A 490 34.40 38.05 7.29
C ILE A 490 35.18 37.08 6.40
N ARG A 491 34.79 35.79 6.38
CA ARG A 491 35.41 34.78 5.51
C ARG A 491 35.29 35.14 4.03
N TYR A 492 34.14 35.65 3.59
CA TYR A 492 33.93 36.08 2.21
C TYR A 492 34.87 37.23 1.83
N ILE A 493 34.94 38.26 2.67
CA ILE A 493 35.78 39.44 2.46
C ILE A 493 37.26 39.06 2.43
N CYS A 494 37.70 38.21 3.35
CA CYS A 494 39.06 37.68 3.35
C CYS A 494 39.37 36.93 2.04
N SER A 495 38.44 36.11 1.54
CA SER A 495 38.64 35.29 0.33
C SER A 495 38.75 36.09 -0.97
N ARG A 496 38.15 37.28 -1.01
CA ARG A 496 38.14 38.18 -2.17
C ARG A 496 39.17 39.31 -2.07
N SER A 497 39.78 39.50 -0.89
CA SER A 497 40.76 40.57 -0.67
C SER A 497 42.10 40.26 -1.34
N PRO A 498 42.73 41.24 -2.03
CA PRO A 498 44.08 41.08 -2.57
C PRO A 498 45.18 41.06 -1.49
N GLN A 499 44.89 41.46 -0.24
CA GLN A 499 45.82 41.42 0.89
C GLN A 499 45.16 40.76 2.13
N PRO A 500 44.93 39.44 2.09
CA PRO A 500 44.18 38.73 3.13
C PRO A 500 44.86 38.80 4.50
N MET A 501 46.20 38.81 4.56
CA MET A 501 46.95 38.92 5.82
C MET A 501 46.75 40.27 6.52
N GLY A 502 46.69 41.38 5.78
CA GLY A 502 46.48 42.71 6.38
C GLY A 502 45.10 42.83 7.02
N ARG A 503 44.07 42.32 6.34
CA ARG A 503 42.70 42.25 6.87
C ARG A 503 42.61 41.28 8.06
N LEU A 504 43.26 40.12 8.00
CA LEU A 504 43.34 39.15 9.10
C LEU A 504 43.91 39.78 10.38
N PHE A 505 45.07 40.44 10.31
CA PHE A 505 45.65 41.11 11.48
C PHE A 505 44.76 42.20 12.06
N THR A 506 44.04 42.93 11.20
CA THR A 506 43.10 43.96 11.63
C THR A 506 41.94 43.34 12.42
N PHE A 507 41.34 42.25 11.91
CA PHE A 507 40.21 41.59 12.59
C PHE A 507 40.63 40.77 13.83
N LEU A 508 41.87 40.28 13.90
CA LEU A 508 42.39 39.61 15.10
C LEU A 508 42.60 40.57 16.29
N GLN A 509 42.70 41.87 16.04
CA GLN A 509 42.84 42.92 17.05
C GLN A 509 41.50 43.60 17.41
N ASP A 510 40.39 43.17 16.80
CA ASP A 510 39.06 43.74 17.04
C ASP A 510 38.62 43.54 18.51
N PRO A 511 37.93 44.49 19.16
CA PRO A 511 37.49 44.33 20.54
C PRO A 511 36.44 43.23 20.76
N ASP A 512 35.70 42.80 19.73
CA ASP A 512 34.68 41.73 19.85
C ASP A 512 35.33 40.33 19.69
N PRO A 513 35.28 39.47 20.72
CA PRO A 513 35.81 38.10 20.65
C PRO A 513 35.25 37.27 19.51
N SER A 514 34.00 37.50 19.10
CA SER A 514 33.38 36.77 17.97
C SER A 514 33.99 37.15 16.62
N VAL A 515 34.42 38.41 16.46
CA VAL A 515 35.14 38.87 15.26
C VAL A 515 36.54 38.29 15.25
N GLN A 516 37.20 38.19 16.41
CA GLN A 516 38.50 37.52 16.53
C GLN A 516 38.43 36.03 16.18
N VAL A 517 37.39 35.30 16.64
CA VAL A 517 37.16 33.89 16.28
C VAL A 517 36.89 33.75 14.78
N ALA A 518 36.04 34.61 14.21
CA ALA A 518 35.77 34.63 12.78
C ALA A 518 37.04 34.91 11.95
N ALA A 519 37.88 35.84 12.41
CA ALA A 519 39.15 36.17 11.77
C ALA A 519 40.09 34.95 11.73
N CYS A 520 40.11 34.12 12.78
CA CYS A 520 40.92 32.90 12.80
C CYS A 520 40.61 32.00 11.59
N SER A 521 39.35 31.88 11.16
CA SER A 521 38.99 31.09 9.97
C SER A 521 39.62 31.62 8.66
N CYS A 522 39.97 32.91 8.58
CA CYS A 522 40.64 33.50 7.42
C CYS A 522 42.10 33.03 7.26
N SER A 523 42.73 32.50 8.31
CA SER A 523 44.11 31.97 8.25
C SER A 523 44.28 30.76 7.33
N LEU A 524 43.17 30.12 6.92
CA LEU A 524 43.19 29.04 5.93
C LEU A 524 43.42 29.52 4.50
N LEU A 525 43.02 30.76 4.19
CA LEU A 525 43.15 31.36 2.85
C LEU A 525 44.60 31.70 2.51
N THR A 526 45.47 31.69 3.51
CA THR A 526 46.92 31.87 3.35
C THR A 526 47.59 30.51 3.47
N GLU A 527 48.32 30.09 2.43
CA GLU A 527 49.06 28.81 2.41
C GLU A 527 50.23 28.75 3.40
N ARG A 528 50.31 29.68 4.37
CA ARG A 528 51.42 29.83 5.31
C ARG A 528 51.10 29.18 6.65
N GLU A 529 51.93 28.23 7.05
CA GLU A 529 51.78 27.47 8.30
C GLU A 529 51.82 28.37 9.55
N GLU A 530 52.69 29.39 9.55
CA GLU A 530 52.80 30.40 10.62
C GLU A 530 51.48 31.14 10.91
N SER A 531 50.67 31.39 9.87
CA SER A 531 49.38 32.09 10.02
C SER A 531 48.33 31.23 10.72
N ARG A 532 48.38 29.91 10.49
CA ARG A 532 47.47 28.93 11.10
C ARG A 532 47.85 28.67 12.55
N GLU A 533 49.15 28.62 12.85
CA GLU A 533 49.63 28.47 14.23
C GLU A 533 49.29 29.70 15.08
N LEU A 534 49.43 30.91 14.53
CA LEU A 534 49.00 32.15 15.17
C LEU A 534 47.49 32.12 15.50
N ALA A 535 46.66 31.69 14.55
CA ALA A 535 45.22 31.58 14.74
C ALA A 535 44.85 30.54 15.82
N LEU A 536 45.49 29.37 15.82
CA LEU A 536 45.27 28.33 16.84
C LEU A 536 45.67 28.80 18.25
N ARG A 537 46.80 29.51 18.39
CA ARG A 537 47.20 30.12 19.66
C ARG A 537 46.17 31.15 20.13
N LYS A 538 45.63 31.97 19.21
CA LYS A 538 44.59 32.94 19.55
C LYS A 538 43.28 32.27 19.97
N LEU A 539 42.87 31.18 19.32
CA LEU A 539 41.72 30.39 19.74
C LEU A 539 41.93 29.75 21.13
N GLU A 540 43.14 29.29 21.44
CA GLU A 540 43.48 28.78 22.78
C GLU A 540 43.42 29.88 23.85
N GLU A 541 43.93 31.09 23.55
CA GLU A 541 43.84 32.27 24.42
C GLU A 541 42.37 32.65 24.69
N LEU A 542 41.54 32.70 23.65
CA LEU A 542 40.12 33.02 23.75
C LEU A 542 39.34 31.97 24.56
N LEU A 543 39.64 30.68 24.37
CA LEU A 543 39.07 29.60 25.17
C LEU A 543 39.57 29.60 26.62
N ALA A 544 40.79 30.05 26.86
CA ALA A 544 41.30 30.27 28.21
C ALA A 544 40.58 31.44 28.89
N GLY A 545 40.32 32.55 28.18
CA GLY A 545 39.56 33.68 28.74
C GLY A 545 38.06 33.43 28.97
N ALA A 546 37.46 32.48 28.24
CA ALA A 546 36.03 32.17 28.29
C ALA A 546 35.65 31.22 29.45
N HIS A 547 35.89 31.63 30.70
CA HIS A 547 35.67 30.81 31.90
C HIS A 547 34.22 30.70 32.37
N ASN A 548 33.33 31.63 31.99
CA ASN A 548 31.97 31.66 32.51
C ASN A 548 31.11 30.53 31.90
N PRO A 549 30.64 29.53 32.69
CA PRO A 549 29.80 28.44 32.19
C PRO A 549 28.49 28.95 31.55
N ASP A 550 27.94 30.06 32.07
CA ASP A 550 26.64 30.62 31.69
C ASP A 550 26.66 31.40 30.37
N GLN A 551 27.84 31.61 29.76
CA GLN A 551 27.99 32.27 28.46
C GLN A 551 28.77 31.36 27.49
N PRO A 552 28.09 30.41 26.80
CA PRO A 552 28.73 29.42 25.94
C PRO A 552 29.19 29.98 24.60
N ASP A 553 28.52 31.02 24.10
CA ASP A 553 28.92 32.00 23.10
C ASP A 553 30.31 31.87 22.47
N VAL A 554 31.38 32.27 23.17
CA VAL A 554 32.75 32.24 22.61
C VAL A 554 33.23 30.80 22.41
N ARG A 555 32.92 29.89 23.35
CA ARG A 555 33.31 28.47 23.25
C ARG A 555 32.60 27.78 22.08
N LEU A 556 31.35 28.16 21.82
CA LEU A 556 30.55 27.68 20.70
C LEU A 556 31.13 28.14 19.36
N ASP A 557 31.49 29.42 19.25
CA ASP A 557 32.09 29.96 18.03
C ASP A 557 33.46 29.33 17.76
N VAL A 558 34.28 29.12 18.80
CA VAL A 558 35.55 28.40 18.66
C VAL A 558 35.33 26.95 18.22
N ALA A 559 34.33 26.26 18.80
CA ALA A 559 34.00 24.90 18.39
C ALA A 559 33.58 24.80 16.92
N ARG A 560 32.86 25.79 16.38
CA ARG A 560 32.47 25.86 14.96
C ARG A 560 33.65 26.08 14.04
N VAL A 561 34.54 27.00 14.41
CA VAL A 561 35.74 27.33 13.62
C VAL A 561 36.79 26.22 13.69
N LEU A 562 36.76 25.37 14.74
CA LEU A 562 37.70 24.26 14.88
C LEU A 562 37.71 23.29 13.69
N GLU A 563 36.58 23.19 12.96
CA GLU A 563 36.45 22.40 11.73
C GLU A 563 37.54 22.75 10.71
N ASP A 564 37.81 24.05 10.55
CA ASP A 564 38.74 24.62 9.60
C ASP A 564 40.19 24.16 9.88
N PHE A 565 40.50 23.85 11.13
CA PHE A 565 41.85 23.48 11.60
C PHE A 565 42.04 21.98 11.79
N ALA A 566 41.21 21.16 11.13
CA ALA A 566 41.33 19.71 11.19
C ALA A 566 42.72 19.24 10.68
N GLY A 567 43.41 18.42 11.49
CA GLY A 567 44.71 17.81 11.13
C GLY A 567 45.95 18.37 11.84
N PHE A 568 45.81 19.40 12.68
CA PHE A 568 46.90 19.95 13.49
C PHE A 568 46.85 19.46 14.94
N ASP A 569 47.98 19.11 15.54
CA ASP A 569 48.02 18.59 16.92
C ASP A 569 47.45 19.58 17.96
N ALA A 570 47.63 20.88 17.74
CA ALA A 570 47.06 21.91 18.61
C ALA A 570 45.51 21.94 18.56
N SER A 571 44.90 21.63 17.41
CA SER A 571 43.43 21.57 17.31
C SER A 571 42.84 20.33 17.99
N LEU A 572 43.58 19.22 18.08
CA LEU A 572 43.20 18.03 18.84
C LEU A 572 43.03 18.30 20.34
N LYS A 573 43.94 19.10 20.92
CA LYS A 573 43.88 19.48 22.35
C LYS A 573 42.62 20.31 22.63
N LEU A 574 42.32 21.28 21.75
CA LEU A 574 41.12 22.11 21.85
C LEU A 574 39.84 21.28 21.65
N ALA A 575 39.83 20.36 20.67
CA ALA A 575 38.72 19.45 20.41
C ALA A 575 38.34 18.62 21.65
N ARG A 576 39.32 18.01 22.33
CA ARG A 576 39.07 17.22 23.54
C ARG A 576 38.42 18.05 24.63
N ARG A 577 38.91 19.27 24.86
CA ARG A 577 38.36 20.19 25.87
C ARG A 577 36.90 20.58 25.55
N LEU A 578 36.59 20.81 24.27
CA LEU A 578 35.25 21.22 23.83
C LEU A 578 34.23 20.05 23.78
N LEU A 579 34.68 18.81 23.58
CA LEU A 579 33.84 17.62 23.63
C LEU A 579 33.33 17.30 25.05
N GLU A 580 34.05 17.78 26.07
CA GLU A 580 33.73 17.64 27.50
C GLU A 580 33.10 18.92 28.10
N ASP A 581 32.73 19.90 27.28
CA ASP A 581 32.16 21.18 27.75
C ASP A 581 30.81 20.98 28.48
N PRO A 582 30.52 21.74 29.56
CA PRO A 582 29.23 21.65 30.25
C PRO A 582 28.03 22.02 29.37
N ALA A 583 28.20 22.87 28.36
CA ALA A 583 27.12 23.28 27.47
C ALA A 583 26.92 22.29 26.31
N ILE A 584 25.70 21.76 26.19
CA ILE A 584 25.32 20.80 25.13
C ILE A 584 25.53 21.37 23.74
N GLU A 585 25.28 22.67 23.54
CA GLU A 585 25.43 23.34 22.25
C GLU A 585 26.89 23.38 21.78
N VAL A 586 27.83 23.59 22.72
CA VAL A 586 29.27 23.58 22.46
C VAL A 586 29.72 22.17 22.11
N ARG A 587 29.30 21.17 22.90
CA ARG A 587 29.59 19.75 22.61
C ARG A 587 29.06 19.32 21.24
N ARG A 588 27.84 19.73 20.87
CA ARG A 588 27.25 19.47 19.55
C ARG A 588 28.10 20.06 18.43
N ALA A 589 28.51 21.33 18.55
CA ALA A 589 29.37 21.96 17.57
C ALA A 589 30.73 21.26 17.48
N ALA A 590 31.33 20.90 18.63
CA ALA A 590 32.59 20.18 18.69
C ALA A 590 32.51 18.80 18.02
N ILE A 591 31.45 18.01 18.29
CA ILE A 591 31.21 16.70 17.64
C ILE A 591 31.17 16.84 16.11
N LYS A 592 30.46 17.85 15.62
CA LYS A 592 30.33 18.11 14.17
C LYS A 592 31.65 18.55 13.53
N SER A 593 32.43 19.38 14.22
CA SER A 593 33.73 19.84 13.72
C SER A 593 34.77 18.73 13.72
N VAL A 594 34.78 17.89 14.76
CA VAL A 594 35.72 16.78 14.93
C VAL A 594 35.48 15.66 13.91
N SER A 595 34.23 15.39 13.53
CA SER A 595 33.91 14.29 12.60
C SER A 595 34.56 14.43 11.23
N LYS A 596 34.72 15.68 10.73
CA LYS A 596 35.37 15.97 9.46
C LYS A 596 36.89 15.71 9.46
N SER A 597 37.52 15.74 10.64
CA SER A 597 38.95 15.43 10.77
C SER A 597 39.27 13.95 10.57
N ARG A 598 38.29 13.05 10.83
CA ARG A 598 38.42 11.59 10.76
C ARG A 598 39.58 10.99 11.58
N LEU A 599 40.07 11.71 12.60
CA LEU A 599 41.17 11.27 13.45
C LEU A 599 40.73 10.17 14.42
N GLU A 600 41.21 8.93 14.20
CA GLU A 600 40.83 7.75 14.99
C GLU A 600 41.09 7.91 16.50
N SER A 601 42.06 8.72 16.89
CA SER A 601 42.40 9.00 18.30
C SER A 601 41.28 9.70 19.09
N LEU A 602 40.30 10.30 18.40
CA LEU A 602 39.14 10.97 19.02
C LEU A 602 37.91 10.05 19.13
N VAL A 603 37.92 8.88 18.50
CA VAL A 603 36.81 7.92 18.55
C VAL A 603 36.45 7.53 19.99
N PRO A 604 37.40 7.20 20.90
CA PRO A 604 37.06 6.89 22.29
C PRO A 604 36.39 8.06 23.03
N VAL A 605 36.77 9.31 22.71
CA VAL A 605 36.21 10.52 23.31
C VAL A 605 34.80 10.80 22.78
N LEU A 606 34.52 10.49 21.51
CA LEU A 606 33.15 10.50 21.00
C LEU A 606 32.28 9.43 21.68
N PHE A 607 32.88 8.28 22.04
CA PHE A 607 32.17 7.24 22.78
C PHE A 607 31.78 7.63 24.22
N THR A 608 32.55 8.49 24.90
CA THR A 608 32.15 8.99 26.24
C THR A 608 30.92 9.89 26.17
N SER A 609 30.69 10.55 25.02
CA SER A 609 29.55 11.44 24.81
C SER A 609 28.19 10.72 24.68
N PHE A 610 28.16 9.38 24.55
CA PHE A 610 26.92 8.61 24.47
C PHE A 610 26.10 8.60 25.76
N LYS A 611 26.69 9.01 26.89
CA LYS A 611 25.96 9.22 28.15
C LYS A 611 24.85 10.26 28.03
N GLU A 612 24.88 11.11 27.00
CA GLU A 612 23.92 12.19 26.77
C GLU A 612 23.03 11.91 25.54
N PRO A 613 21.77 11.46 25.71
CA PRO A 613 20.85 11.15 24.60
C PRO A 613 20.60 12.31 23.64
N ARG A 614 20.67 13.56 24.13
CA ARG A 614 20.44 14.79 23.32
C ARG A 614 21.47 14.97 22.20
N LEU A 615 22.60 14.28 22.26
CA LEU A 615 23.68 14.32 21.27
C LEU A 615 23.68 13.13 20.32
N TRP A 616 22.80 12.15 20.47
CA TRP A 616 22.83 10.91 19.70
C TRP A 616 22.63 11.11 18.18
N ALA A 617 21.77 12.04 17.79
CA ALA A 617 21.58 12.38 16.38
C ALA A 617 22.88 12.94 15.77
N ASP A 618 23.53 13.85 16.49
CA ASP A 618 24.80 14.45 16.08
C ASP A 618 25.92 13.40 16.04
N LEU A 619 26.05 12.59 17.11
CA LEU A 619 27.01 11.48 17.21
C LEU A 619 26.83 10.48 16.09
N ARG A 620 25.59 10.15 15.71
CA ARG A 620 25.33 9.24 14.60
C ARG A 620 25.93 9.74 13.30
N THR A 621 25.62 11.00 12.95
CA THR A 621 26.14 11.63 11.73
C THR A 621 27.66 11.77 11.78
N ALA A 622 28.20 12.14 12.93
CA ALA A 622 29.63 12.29 13.15
C ALA A 622 30.39 10.97 13.03
N LEU A 623 29.88 9.90 13.64
CA LEU A 623 30.54 8.59 13.59
C LEU A 623 30.48 7.99 12.17
N ALA A 624 29.39 8.18 11.43
CA ALA A 624 29.32 7.67 10.05
C ALA A 624 30.47 8.18 9.15
N GLU A 625 31.01 9.39 9.40
CA GLU A 625 32.15 9.98 8.65
C GLU A 625 33.47 9.25 8.85
N TYR A 626 33.67 8.54 9.96
CA TYR A 626 34.88 7.76 10.22
C TYR A 626 34.94 6.46 9.40
N GLY A 627 33.82 6.05 8.81
CA GLY A 627 33.75 4.88 7.95
C GLY A 627 34.19 3.58 8.64
N PRO A 628 34.84 2.65 7.91
CA PRO A 628 35.13 1.30 8.41
C PRO A 628 36.12 1.24 9.57
N ALA A 629 36.88 2.31 9.85
CA ALA A 629 37.79 2.40 11.00
C ALA A 629 37.06 2.22 12.35
N LEU A 630 35.75 2.49 12.41
CA LEU A 630 34.94 2.30 13.61
C LEU A 630 34.59 0.84 13.92
N LEU A 631 34.68 -0.06 12.94
CA LEU A 631 34.18 -1.44 13.07
C LEU A 631 34.72 -2.21 14.28
N PRO A 632 36.02 -2.16 14.63
CA PRO A 632 36.55 -2.85 15.81
C PRO A 632 35.89 -2.39 17.12
N HIS A 633 35.62 -1.09 17.23
CA HIS A 633 35.00 -0.48 18.40
C HIS A 633 33.52 -0.86 18.50
N VAL A 634 32.79 -0.77 17.38
CA VAL A 634 31.37 -1.17 17.31
C VAL A 634 31.21 -2.66 17.62
N ARG A 635 32.06 -3.53 17.07
CA ARG A 635 32.03 -4.98 17.34
C ARG A 635 32.21 -5.29 18.82
N ARG A 636 33.13 -4.58 19.50
CA ARG A 636 33.37 -4.75 20.94
C ARG A 636 32.13 -4.36 21.75
N LEU A 637 31.54 -3.19 21.48
CA LEU A 637 30.36 -2.70 22.21
C LEU A 637 29.11 -3.56 21.97
N LEU A 638 28.88 -4.02 20.73
CA LEU A 638 27.76 -4.92 20.45
C LEU A 638 27.89 -6.30 21.12
N ALA A 639 29.11 -6.73 21.44
CA ALA A 639 29.38 -8.01 22.10
C ALA A 639 29.17 -7.97 23.62
N LEU A 640 29.22 -6.79 24.24
CA LEU A 640 29.03 -6.63 25.69
C LEU A 640 27.55 -6.80 26.07
N SER A 641 27.31 -7.64 27.08
CA SER A 641 25.97 -7.91 27.62
C SER A 641 25.30 -6.63 28.15
N ASP A 642 26.10 -5.83 28.85
CA ASP A 642 25.68 -4.64 29.61
C ASP A 642 25.47 -3.38 28.76
N THR A 643 25.72 -3.45 27.46
CA THR A 643 25.52 -2.29 26.57
C THR A 643 24.02 -2.01 26.41
N PRO A 644 23.55 -0.78 26.70
CA PRO A 644 22.13 -0.39 26.60
C PRO A 644 21.54 -0.70 25.22
N LEU A 645 20.26 -1.10 25.20
CA LEU A 645 19.58 -1.48 23.95
C LEU A 645 19.55 -0.35 22.94
N GLU A 646 19.29 0.88 23.39
CA GLU A 646 19.27 2.06 22.53
C GLU A 646 20.64 2.38 21.94
N LEU A 647 21.70 2.20 22.71
CA LEU A 647 23.07 2.30 22.21
C LEU A 647 23.33 1.25 21.13
N LYS A 648 22.92 -0.02 21.33
CA LYS A 648 23.02 -1.06 20.29
C LYS A 648 22.27 -0.65 19.01
N LYS A 649 21.04 -0.13 19.12
CA LYS A 649 20.25 0.36 17.98
C LYS A 649 20.96 1.49 17.23
N LEU A 650 21.49 2.48 17.96
CA LEU A 650 22.23 3.61 17.40
C LEU A 650 23.49 3.16 16.65
N LEU A 651 24.27 2.25 17.24
CA LEU A 651 25.45 1.68 16.58
C LEU A 651 25.10 0.94 15.28
N LEU A 652 24.01 0.17 15.27
CA LEU A 652 23.51 -0.47 14.04
C LEU A 652 23.10 0.56 12.99
N GLN A 653 22.50 1.67 13.40
CA GLN A 653 22.15 2.77 12.49
C GLN A 653 23.40 3.45 11.90
N VAL A 654 24.45 3.67 12.71
CA VAL A 654 25.73 4.23 12.25
C VAL A 654 26.36 3.33 11.19
N ILE A 655 26.51 2.02 11.46
CA ILE A 655 27.10 1.10 10.48
C ILE A 655 26.23 0.92 9.24
N SER A 656 24.92 1.19 9.33
CA SER A 656 24.02 1.19 8.18
C SER A 656 24.23 2.37 7.22
N ASP A 657 24.82 3.46 7.73
CA ASP A 657 25.11 4.65 6.93
C ASP A 657 26.48 4.55 6.23
N ILE A 658 27.39 3.69 6.73
CA ILE A 658 28.74 3.43 6.19
C ILE A 658 28.69 2.39 5.06
N ASN A 659 29.14 2.73 3.85
CA ASN A 659 29.11 1.83 2.70
C ASN A 659 30.33 0.89 2.63
N ASP A 660 30.36 -0.16 3.47
CA ASP A 660 31.47 -1.13 3.55
C ASP A 660 30.97 -2.58 3.71
N GLU A 661 31.67 -3.54 3.09
CA GLU A 661 31.29 -4.97 3.10
C GLU A 661 31.37 -5.60 4.50
N LYS A 662 32.34 -5.20 5.34
CA LYS A 662 32.46 -5.71 6.72
C LYS A 662 31.35 -5.18 7.62
N CYS A 663 30.82 -3.99 7.32
CA CYS A 663 29.60 -3.45 7.96
C CYS A 663 28.36 -4.27 7.57
N LEU A 664 28.24 -4.63 6.29
CA LEU A 664 27.16 -5.49 5.79
C LEU A 664 27.18 -6.88 6.45
N GLU A 665 28.35 -7.51 6.56
CA GLU A 665 28.49 -8.80 7.28
C GLU A 665 28.06 -8.70 8.75
N LEU A 666 28.44 -7.61 9.42
CA LEU A 666 28.06 -7.37 10.82
C LEU A 666 26.55 -7.18 10.94
N LEU A 667 25.91 -6.44 10.04
CA LEU A 667 24.45 -6.29 10.00
C LEU A 667 23.75 -7.63 9.76
N MET A 668 24.25 -8.46 8.84
CA MET A 668 23.72 -9.81 8.61
C MET A 668 23.79 -10.67 9.87
N LYS A 669 24.91 -10.64 10.59
CA LYS A 669 25.06 -11.36 11.87
C LYS A 669 24.07 -10.84 12.92
N GLN A 670 23.85 -9.53 13.00
CA GLN A 670 22.93 -8.94 13.98
C GLN A 670 21.45 -9.14 13.61
N ALA A 671 21.13 -9.33 12.32
CA ALA A 671 19.81 -9.75 11.87
C ALA A 671 19.45 -11.19 12.30
N GLU A 672 20.41 -11.99 12.80
CA GLU A 672 20.14 -13.31 13.38
C GLU A 672 19.89 -13.26 14.90
N SER A 673 20.06 -12.08 15.53
CA SER A 673 19.95 -11.89 16.98
C SER A 673 18.61 -12.34 17.55
N GLN A 674 18.62 -12.92 18.76
CA GLN A 674 17.40 -13.27 19.48
C GLN A 674 16.62 -12.04 19.96
N ASN A 675 17.28 -10.89 20.11
CA ASN A 675 16.62 -9.65 20.49
C ASN A 675 15.91 -9.03 19.26
N LEU A 676 14.57 -8.98 19.31
CA LEU A 676 13.73 -8.50 18.21
C LEU A 676 14.04 -7.04 17.81
N SER A 677 14.37 -6.18 18.78
CA SER A 677 14.72 -4.78 18.51
C SER A 677 16.03 -4.63 17.74
N VAL A 678 17.06 -5.38 18.16
CA VAL A 678 18.37 -5.44 17.47
C VAL A 678 18.19 -6.00 16.07
N ARG A 679 17.46 -7.11 15.95
CA ARG A 679 17.15 -7.76 14.68
C ARG A 679 16.44 -6.82 13.71
N PHE A 680 15.40 -6.13 14.18
CA PHE A 680 14.63 -5.19 13.38
C PHE A 680 15.49 -4.04 12.84
N GLN A 681 16.33 -3.42 13.70
CA GLN A 681 17.23 -2.36 13.24
C GLN A 681 18.27 -2.87 12.25
N ALA A 682 18.81 -4.08 12.45
CA ALA A 682 19.75 -4.69 11.51
C ALA A 682 19.09 -4.89 10.12
N ILE A 683 17.89 -5.46 10.06
CA ILE A 683 17.13 -5.64 8.80
C ILE A 683 16.83 -4.29 8.12
N LYS A 684 16.50 -3.26 8.89
CA LYS A 684 16.32 -1.89 8.37
C LYS A 684 17.62 -1.33 7.78
N GLY A 685 18.77 -1.64 8.39
CA GLY A 685 20.09 -1.35 7.87
C GLY A 685 20.38 -2.04 6.53
N LEU A 686 20.12 -3.34 6.45
CA LEU A 686 20.26 -4.13 5.21
C LEU A 686 19.45 -3.55 4.05
N ASN A 687 18.23 -3.07 4.34
CA ASN A 687 17.36 -2.42 3.36
C ASN A 687 17.95 -1.13 2.78
N ARG A 688 18.74 -0.39 3.56
CA ARG A 688 19.45 0.80 3.07
C ARG A 688 20.66 0.44 2.23
N PHE A 689 21.41 -0.59 2.63
CA PHE A 689 22.51 -1.12 1.83
C PHE A 689 22.03 -1.60 0.45
N ASN A 690 20.93 -2.35 0.40
CA ASN A 690 20.39 -2.89 -0.87
C ASN A 690 20.06 -1.80 -1.90
N ARG A 691 19.66 -0.60 -1.46
CA ARG A 691 19.41 0.55 -2.36
C ARG A 691 20.67 1.08 -3.03
N ARG A 692 21.82 0.93 -2.39
CA ARG A 692 23.12 1.43 -2.86
C ARG A 692 23.87 0.36 -3.65
N GLN A 693 23.89 -0.86 -3.11
CA GLN A 693 24.66 -1.99 -3.62
C GLN A 693 23.81 -3.24 -3.43
N GLY A 694 23.22 -3.75 -4.52
CA GLY A 694 22.29 -4.89 -4.45
C GLY A 694 22.88 -6.12 -3.75
N LEU A 695 22.08 -6.83 -2.96
CA LEU A 695 22.54 -7.89 -2.04
C LEU A 695 22.51 -9.31 -2.63
N ASN A 696 22.69 -9.48 -3.93
CA ASN A 696 22.49 -10.75 -4.62
C ASN A 696 23.38 -11.90 -4.07
N GLY A 697 24.61 -11.61 -3.64
CA GLY A 697 25.53 -12.60 -3.07
C GLY A 697 25.09 -13.19 -1.71
N PHE A 698 24.18 -12.52 -1.00
CA PHE A 698 23.69 -12.95 0.31
C PHE A 698 22.31 -13.60 0.27
N ARG A 699 21.76 -13.86 -0.93
CA ARG A 699 20.42 -14.44 -1.12
C ARG A 699 20.13 -15.67 -0.23
N PRO A 700 21.01 -16.68 -0.11
CA PRO A 700 20.72 -17.86 0.73
C PRO A 700 20.55 -17.50 2.22
N ARG A 701 21.31 -16.52 2.70
CA ARG A 701 21.22 -16.07 4.09
C ARG A 701 19.97 -15.22 4.33
N ILE A 702 19.60 -14.39 3.36
CA ILE A 702 18.34 -13.62 3.38
C ILE A 702 17.14 -14.57 3.35
N GLN A 703 17.19 -15.64 2.54
CA GLN A 703 16.16 -16.68 2.48
C GLN A 703 15.98 -17.33 3.86
N TYR A 704 17.07 -17.75 4.51
CA TYR A 704 17.02 -18.32 5.85
C TYR A 704 16.38 -17.37 6.88
N LEU A 705 16.75 -16.08 6.84
CA LEU A 705 16.15 -15.06 7.69
C LEU A 705 14.66 -14.87 7.40
N LEU A 706 14.27 -14.84 6.13
CA LEU A 706 12.89 -14.70 5.70
C LEU A 706 12.03 -15.87 6.18
N GLU A 707 12.50 -17.10 6.01
CA GLU A 707 11.82 -18.30 6.51
C GLU A 707 11.67 -18.29 8.04
N LYS A 708 12.70 -17.81 8.76
CA LYS A 708 12.63 -17.64 10.22
C LYS A 708 11.53 -16.65 10.61
N GLU A 709 11.44 -15.51 9.94
CA GLU A 709 10.41 -14.50 10.20
C GLU A 709 9.00 -14.94 9.77
N ILE A 710 8.88 -15.71 8.68
CA ILE A 710 7.61 -16.31 8.26
C ILE A 710 7.12 -17.31 9.32
N ARG A 711 8.02 -18.15 9.88
CA ARG A 711 7.65 -19.06 10.99
C ARG A 711 7.20 -18.30 12.23
N GLU A 712 7.88 -17.20 12.58
CA GLU A 712 7.44 -16.33 13.69
C GLU A 712 6.07 -15.70 13.41
N LEU A 713 5.80 -15.27 12.18
CA LEU A 713 4.49 -14.73 11.79
C LEU A 713 3.39 -15.80 11.85
N GLN A 714 3.65 -17.02 11.36
CA GLN A 714 2.73 -18.15 11.46
C GLN A 714 2.38 -18.48 12.92
N GLU A 715 3.39 -18.48 13.78
CA GLU A 715 3.19 -18.73 15.21
C GLU A 715 2.36 -17.62 15.87
N ASN A 716 2.60 -16.35 15.51
CA ASN A 716 1.78 -15.23 15.99
C ASN A 716 0.32 -15.35 15.53
N GLU A 717 0.07 -15.74 14.27
CA GLU A 717 -1.30 -15.99 13.76
C GLU A 717 -1.99 -17.15 14.50
N HIS A 718 -1.26 -18.23 14.80
CA HIS A 718 -1.78 -19.34 15.59
C HIS A 718 -2.15 -18.91 17.02
N GLN A 719 -1.28 -18.12 17.66
CA GLN A 719 -1.54 -17.56 19.00
C GLN A 719 -2.76 -16.63 18.99
N ILE A 720 -2.92 -15.82 17.94
CA ILE A 720 -4.10 -14.98 17.70
C ILE A 720 -5.36 -15.81 17.53
N GLY A 721 -5.31 -16.97 16.87
CA GLY A 721 -6.47 -17.86 16.77
C GLY A 721 -6.88 -18.50 18.12
N ALA A 722 -5.96 -18.61 19.07
CA ALA A 722 -6.20 -19.23 20.38
C ALA A 722 -6.81 -18.28 21.43
N PHE A 723 -6.57 -16.97 21.29
CA PHE A 723 -7.10 -15.92 22.17
C PHE A 723 -7.98 -14.97 21.37
N SER A 724 -9.13 -14.55 21.92
CA SER A 724 -10.00 -13.63 21.16
C SER A 724 -9.31 -12.27 21.06
N THR A 725 -9.03 -11.81 19.83
CA THR A 725 -8.47 -10.48 19.57
C THR A 725 -9.54 -9.40 19.64
N LYS A 726 -10.22 -9.28 20.78
CA LYS A 726 -10.86 -8.01 21.08
C LYS A 726 -9.75 -6.99 21.34
N PRO A 727 -9.73 -5.84 20.65
CA PRO A 727 -8.70 -4.81 20.85
C PRO A 727 -8.64 -4.26 22.29
N ASP A 728 -9.62 -4.63 23.13
CA ASP A 728 -9.72 -4.17 24.51
C ASP A 728 -8.97 -5.08 25.51
N THR A 729 -8.44 -6.24 25.11
CA THR A 729 -7.69 -7.14 26.01
C THR A 729 -6.19 -6.96 25.88
N LEU A 730 -5.48 -7.09 27.00
CA LEU A 730 -4.02 -6.94 27.06
C LEU A 730 -3.29 -7.94 26.14
N ILE A 731 -3.73 -9.21 26.16
CA ILE A 731 -3.17 -10.27 25.30
C ILE A 731 -3.45 -10.00 23.82
N GLY A 732 -4.65 -9.51 23.48
CA GLY A 732 -5.02 -9.12 22.12
C GLY A 732 -4.11 -8.03 21.56
N ASN A 733 -3.85 -6.98 22.36
CA ASN A 733 -2.95 -5.88 21.98
C ASN A 733 -1.50 -6.35 21.82
N LEU A 734 -1.00 -7.17 22.74
CA LEU A 734 0.35 -7.75 22.64
C LEU A 734 0.54 -8.58 21.37
N LEU A 735 -0.40 -9.50 21.08
CA LEU A 735 -0.31 -10.37 19.90
C LEU A 735 -0.46 -9.59 18.60
N THR A 736 -1.34 -8.58 18.57
CA THR A 736 -1.52 -7.69 17.42
C THR A 736 -0.25 -6.90 17.13
N GLN A 737 0.42 -6.38 18.16
CA GLN A 737 1.69 -5.67 18.00
C GLN A 737 2.80 -6.60 17.50
N ARG A 738 2.91 -7.81 18.05
CA ARG A 738 3.88 -8.84 17.60
C ARG A 738 3.67 -9.20 16.14
N ARG A 739 2.41 -9.42 15.74
CA ARG A 739 2.03 -9.66 14.34
C ARG A 739 2.50 -8.52 13.44
N ARG A 740 2.18 -7.26 13.79
CA ARG A 740 2.53 -6.09 12.97
C ARG A 740 4.04 -5.97 12.76
N TRP A 741 4.84 -6.19 13.81
CA TRP A 741 6.30 -6.15 13.71
C TRP A 741 6.87 -7.32 12.90
N ALA A 742 6.33 -8.53 13.05
CA ALA A 742 6.74 -9.69 12.26
C ALA A 742 6.41 -9.48 10.77
N GLN A 743 5.21 -8.99 10.46
CA GLN A 743 4.82 -8.61 9.09
C GLN A 743 5.80 -7.60 8.51
N GLU A 744 6.10 -6.51 9.22
CA GLU A 744 7.05 -5.51 8.72
C GLU A 744 8.43 -6.11 8.42
N ARG A 745 8.95 -7.01 9.27
CA ARG A 745 10.22 -7.70 9.02
C ARG A 745 10.15 -8.59 7.78
N VAL A 746 9.07 -9.34 7.59
CA VAL A 746 8.84 -10.15 6.38
C VAL A 746 8.84 -9.27 5.12
N PHE A 747 8.07 -8.18 5.10
CA PHE A 747 8.05 -7.24 3.96
C PHE A 747 9.41 -6.62 3.69
N ARG A 748 10.15 -6.27 4.74
CA ARG A 748 11.52 -5.73 4.63
C ARG A 748 12.50 -6.74 4.06
N LEU A 749 12.41 -8.01 4.43
CA LEU A 749 13.27 -9.08 3.90
C LEU A 749 12.89 -9.43 2.46
N LEU A 750 11.59 -9.47 2.13
CA LEU A 750 11.12 -9.59 0.75
C LEU A 750 11.64 -8.44 -0.11
N GLY A 751 11.66 -7.21 0.42
CA GLY A 751 12.24 -6.04 -0.25
C GLY A 751 13.76 -6.10 -0.47
N LEU A 752 14.47 -7.07 0.12
CA LEU A 752 15.88 -7.35 -0.21
C LEU A 752 16.01 -8.32 -1.39
N MET A 753 14.98 -9.10 -1.68
CA MET A 753 14.98 -10.15 -2.71
C MET A 753 14.25 -9.75 -3.99
N TYR A 754 13.25 -8.87 -3.85
CA TYR A 754 12.35 -8.38 -4.88
C TYR A 754 12.42 -6.85 -5.00
N ASP A 755 11.55 -6.26 -5.82
CA ASP A 755 11.46 -4.81 -5.97
C ASP A 755 11.06 -4.13 -4.65
N GLN A 756 12.01 -3.43 -4.04
CA GLN A 756 11.83 -2.84 -2.72
C GLN A 756 10.72 -1.78 -2.69
N ASN A 757 10.56 -1.01 -3.77
CA ASN A 757 9.55 0.04 -3.86
C ASN A 757 8.14 -0.55 -3.93
N ALA A 758 7.93 -1.59 -4.75
CA ALA A 758 6.70 -2.36 -4.77
C ALA A 758 6.36 -2.93 -3.39
N LEU A 759 7.30 -3.60 -2.72
CA LEU A 759 7.07 -4.20 -1.41
C LEU A 759 6.77 -3.15 -0.32
N GLN A 760 7.38 -1.97 -0.37
CA GLN A 760 7.06 -0.87 0.53
C GLN A 760 5.65 -0.31 0.31
N LYS A 761 5.22 -0.19 -0.96
CA LYS A 761 3.85 0.22 -1.29
C LYS A 761 2.84 -0.81 -0.83
N ALA A 762 3.10 -2.10 -1.06
CA ALA A 762 2.26 -3.19 -0.56
C ALA A 762 2.14 -3.15 0.97
N TYR A 763 3.25 -2.99 1.69
CA TYR A 763 3.22 -2.86 3.15
C TYR A 763 2.44 -1.63 3.61
N PHE A 764 2.66 -0.47 2.98
CA PHE A 764 1.94 0.75 3.32
C PHE A 764 0.43 0.58 3.13
N ALA A 765 0.01 0.08 1.97
CA ALA A 765 -1.38 -0.21 1.65
C ALA A 765 -2.00 -1.26 2.60
N PHE A 766 -1.23 -2.26 3.02
CA PHE A 766 -1.65 -3.25 4.01
C PHE A 766 -1.80 -2.67 5.41
N SER A 767 -0.91 -1.75 5.81
CA SER A 767 -0.85 -1.21 7.18
C SER A 767 -1.82 -0.07 7.46
N ASN A 768 -2.21 0.69 6.43
CA ASN A 768 -2.96 1.94 6.56
C ASN A 768 -4.19 2.01 5.63
N GLY A 769 -4.47 0.97 4.86
CA GLY A 769 -5.46 1.01 3.77
C GLY A 769 -6.83 0.44 4.12
N SER A 770 -7.84 0.87 3.35
CA SER A 770 -9.16 0.23 3.27
C SER A 770 -9.11 -1.11 2.53
N ASP A 771 -10.19 -1.88 2.56
CA ASP A 771 -10.31 -3.22 1.92
C ASP A 771 -9.85 -3.24 0.45
N ARG A 772 -10.05 -2.14 -0.29
CA ARG A 772 -9.57 -1.99 -1.66
C ARG A 772 -8.05 -1.83 -1.77
N LEU A 773 -7.43 -1.09 -0.85
CA LEU A 773 -5.98 -0.95 -0.78
C LEU A 773 -5.32 -2.28 -0.38
N PHE A 774 -6.02 -3.09 0.42
CA PHE A 774 -5.62 -4.46 0.73
C PHE A 774 -5.64 -5.38 -0.49
N ASP A 775 -6.73 -5.36 -1.28
CA ASP A 775 -6.79 -6.11 -2.54
C ASP A 775 -5.70 -5.68 -3.53
N THR A 776 -5.43 -4.37 -3.59
CA THR A 776 -4.34 -3.80 -4.39
C THR A 776 -2.97 -4.29 -3.91
N ALA A 777 -2.76 -4.34 -2.59
CA ALA A 777 -1.52 -4.85 -2.00
C ALA A 777 -1.32 -6.33 -2.32
N LEU A 778 -2.37 -7.15 -2.24
CA LEU A 778 -2.31 -8.57 -2.57
C LEU A 778 -2.07 -8.81 -4.06
N GLU A 779 -2.69 -8.03 -4.95
CA GLU A 779 -2.44 -8.11 -6.39
C GLU A 779 -0.99 -7.72 -6.72
N LEU A 780 -0.47 -6.69 -6.06
CA LEU A 780 0.91 -6.27 -6.22
C LEU A 780 1.88 -7.35 -5.72
N LEU A 781 1.61 -7.97 -4.56
CA LEU A 781 2.38 -9.12 -4.07
C LEU A 781 2.30 -10.33 -5.02
N ASP A 782 1.12 -10.61 -5.58
CA ASP A 782 0.94 -11.68 -6.58
C ASP A 782 1.69 -11.37 -7.88
N SER A 783 1.90 -10.10 -8.23
CA SER A 783 2.71 -9.74 -9.41
C SER A 783 4.22 -9.86 -9.17
N VAL A 784 4.67 -9.66 -7.93
CA VAL A 784 6.11 -9.50 -7.60
C VAL A 784 6.74 -10.79 -7.05
N LEU A 785 6.02 -11.54 -6.22
CA LEU A 785 6.56 -12.73 -5.55
C LEU A 785 6.64 -13.95 -6.49
N ASP A 786 7.50 -14.91 -6.18
CA ASP A 786 7.52 -16.22 -6.85
C ASP A 786 6.56 -17.22 -6.20
N LEU A 787 6.35 -18.38 -6.82
CA LEU A 787 5.35 -19.35 -6.37
C LEU A 787 5.58 -19.85 -4.94
N GLU A 788 6.83 -19.98 -4.51
CA GLU A 788 7.20 -20.46 -3.19
C GLU A 788 6.83 -19.43 -2.11
N HIS A 789 7.29 -18.19 -2.26
CA HIS A 789 6.97 -17.12 -1.31
C HIS A 789 5.50 -16.74 -1.34
N LYS A 790 4.83 -16.81 -2.50
CA LYS A 790 3.38 -16.64 -2.59
C LYS A 790 2.64 -17.65 -1.71
N ARG A 791 3.01 -18.94 -1.77
CA ARG A 791 2.34 -19.99 -0.99
C ARG A 791 2.55 -19.82 0.51
N SER A 792 3.67 -19.24 0.92
CA SER A 792 4.02 -19.08 2.34
C SER A 792 3.51 -17.76 2.94
N VAL A 793 3.56 -16.66 2.20
CA VAL A 793 3.30 -15.31 2.73
C VAL A 793 1.85 -14.88 2.51
N ILE A 794 1.30 -15.08 1.30
CA ILE A 794 -0.03 -14.57 0.95
C ILE A 794 -1.12 -15.11 1.89
N PRO A 795 -1.19 -16.43 2.23
CA PRO A 795 -2.20 -16.93 3.15
C PRO A 795 -2.15 -16.30 4.55
N LEU A 796 -0.96 -15.91 5.02
CA LEU A 796 -0.77 -15.29 6.34
C LEU A 796 -1.19 -13.81 6.35
N LEU A 797 -1.11 -13.15 5.21
CA LEU A 797 -1.57 -11.78 5.04
C LEU A 797 -3.09 -11.73 4.79
N GLU A 798 -3.63 -12.76 4.16
CA GLU A 798 -5.07 -12.93 3.84
C GLU A 798 -5.91 -13.47 4.97
N SER A 799 -5.27 -13.97 6.03
CA SER A 799 -5.84 -14.09 7.36
C SER A 799 -6.20 -12.69 7.87
N ARG A 800 -7.11 -12.01 7.16
CA ARG A 800 -7.92 -11.00 7.79
C ARG A 800 -8.66 -11.73 8.88
N ALA A 801 -8.80 -11.05 9.99
CA ALA A 801 -9.57 -11.50 11.12
C ALA A 801 -11.07 -11.73 10.80
N ASP A 802 -11.48 -12.05 9.58
CA ASP A 802 -12.83 -12.50 9.20
C ASP A 802 -13.25 -13.82 9.90
N GLY A 803 -12.41 -14.37 10.78
CA GLY A 803 -12.76 -15.33 11.82
C GLY A 803 -13.22 -14.72 13.15
N PHE A 804 -13.64 -13.45 13.18
CA PHE A 804 -14.09 -12.74 14.38
C PHE A 804 -15.34 -13.34 15.05
N ASP A 805 -16.01 -14.31 14.42
CA ASP A 805 -17.24 -14.94 14.96
C ASP A 805 -17.07 -16.39 15.45
N THR A 806 -15.87 -16.98 15.35
CA THR A 806 -15.62 -18.30 15.94
C THR A 806 -15.01 -18.19 17.32
N GLU A 807 -15.72 -18.68 18.35
CA GLU A 807 -15.15 -18.81 19.69
C GLU A 807 -13.83 -19.62 19.64
N PRO A 808 -12.74 -19.11 20.23
CA PRO A 808 -11.46 -19.81 20.20
C PRO A 808 -11.57 -21.19 20.87
N SER A 809 -10.96 -22.21 20.26
CA SER A 809 -10.95 -23.57 20.81
C SER A 809 -10.33 -23.56 22.22
N PRO A 810 -11.04 -24.07 23.26
CA PRO A 810 -10.50 -24.15 24.62
C PRO A 810 -9.20 -24.94 24.71
N VAL A 811 -8.99 -25.91 23.81
CA VAL A 811 -7.77 -26.72 23.74
C VAL A 811 -6.59 -25.87 23.24
N ALA A 812 -6.78 -25.15 22.14
CA ALA A 812 -5.74 -24.29 21.56
C ALA A 812 -5.32 -23.18 22.54
N ARG A 813 -6.29 -22.59 23.26
CA ARG A 813 -6.05 -21.58 24.28
C ARG A 813 -5.18 -22.11 25.44
N LYS A 814 -5.53 -23.28 25.97
CA LYS A 814 -4.75 -23.95 27.03
C LYS A 814 -3.32 -24.25 26.58
N GLU A 815 -3.15 -24.86 25.41
CA GLU A 815 -1.84 -25.22 24.88
C GLU A 815 -0.95 -23.99 24.68
N THR A 816 -1.51 -22.93 24.10
CA THR A 816 -0.79 -21.66 23.87
C THR A 816 -0.35 -21.02 25.18
N LEU A 817 -1.22 -20.98 26.19
CA LEU A 817 -0.86 -20.48 27.53
C LEU A 817 0.30 -21.28 28.15
N LEU A 818 0.22 -22.61 28.10
CA LEU A 818 1.30 -23.46 28.62
C LEU A 818 2.62 -23.26 27.85
N GLN A 819 2.55 -22.98 26.54
CA GLN A 819 3.73 -22.63 25.75
C GLN A 819 4.35 -21.31 26.18
N PHE A 820 3.56 -20.26 26.48
CA PHE A 820 4.09 -18.99 27.01
C PHE A 820 4.85 -19.20 28.33
N ILE A 821 4.29 -19.99 29.24
CA ILE A 821 4.92 -20.32 30.53
C ILE A 821 6.23 -21.09 30.31
N LYS A 822 6.23 -22.11 29.43
CA LYS A 822 7.42 -22.91 29.09
C LYS A 822 8.52 -22.09 28.42
N ARG A 823 8.16 -21.14 27.56
CA ARG A 823 9.10 -20.22 26.88
C ARG A 823 9.60 -19.07 27.77
N LYS A 824 9.12 -18.99 29.02
CA LYS A 824 9.44 -17.92 29.99
C LYS A 824 9.02 -16.52 29.51
N ASP A 825 7.97 -16.45 28.69
CA ASP A 825 7.39 -15.18 28.24
C ASP A 825 6.42 -14.65 29.30
N GLN A 826 6.97 -13.96 30.31
CA GLN A 826 6.20 -13.58 31.50
C GLN A 826 5.00 -12.68 31.18
N LEU A 827 5.16 -11.72 30.26
CA LEU A 827 4.10 -10.78 29.91
C LEU A 827 2.99 -11.46 29.11
N ALA A 828 3.33 -12.28 28.11
CA ALA A 828 2.31 -13.03 27.36
C ALA A 828 1.58 -14.06 28.23
N ALA A 829 2.30 -14.77 29.11
CA ALA A 829 1.71 -15.72 30.03
C ALA A 829 0.77 -15.02 31.04
N ALA A 830 1.20 -13.90 31.63
CA ALA A 830 0.39 -13.15 32.59
C ALA A 830 -0.84 -12.51 31.92
N ALA A 831 -0.69 -11.91 30.74
CA ALA A 831 -1.82 -11.36 29.98
C ALA A 831 -2.82 -12.45 29.56
N ALA A 832 -2.34 -13.63 29.16
CA ALA A 832 -3.18 -14.78 28.84
C ALA A 832 -3.92 -15.33 30.07
N LEU A 833 -3.28 -15.35 31.25
CA LEU A 833 -3.92 -15.75 32.52
C LEU A 833 -5.02 -14.77 32.96
N ALA A 834 -4.80 -13.47 32.74
CA ALA A 834 -5.77 -12.44 33.06
C ALA A 834 -7.07 -12.59 32.26
N ASP A 835 -6.96 -12.99 30.99
CA ASP A 835 -8.07 -13.18 30.04
C ASP A 835 -8.87 -14.48 30.24
N LEU A 836 -8.40 -15.42 31.09
CA LEU A 836 -9.07 -16.72 31.27
C LEU A 836 -10.45 -16.61 31.91
N ARG A 837 -11.42 -17.42 31.46
CA ARG A 837 -12.72 -17.55 32.13
C ARG A 837 -12.57 -18.31 33.46
N PRO A 838 -13.41 -18.03 34.49
CA PRO A 838 -13.34 -18.73 35.78
C PRO A 838 -13.45 -20.26 35.67
N GLU A 839 -14.26 -20.75 34.72
CA GLU A 839 -14.43 -22.18 34.43
C GLU A 839 -13.15 -22.81 33.85
N GLU A 840 -12.49 -22.12 32.91
CA GLU A 840 -11.22 -22.55 32.32
C GLU A 840 -10.11 -22.63 33.37
N LEU A 841 -10.04 -21.61 34.23
CA LEU A 841 -9.08 -21.54 35.34
C LEU A 841 -9.24 -22.69 36.33
N ARG A 842 -10.49 -23.05 36.67
CA ARG A 842 -10.78 -24.21 37.54
C ARG A 842 -10.38 -25.53 36.86
N ARG A 843 -10.69 -25.68 35.57
CA ARG A 843 -10.42 -26.89 34.80
C ARG A 843 -8.92 -27.11 34.56
N TRP A 844 -8.13 -26.06 34.36
CA TRP A 844 -6.70 -26.16 34.00
C TRP A 844 -5.74 -26.00 35.17
N ARG A 845 -6.24 -25.82 36.39
CA ARG A 845 -5.45 -25.69 37.63
C ARG A 845 -4.32 -26.74 37.74
N PRO A 846 -4.54 -28.05 37.54
CA PRO A 846 -3.48 -29.06 37.71
C PRO A 846 -2.31 -28.86 36.73
N ASP A 847 -2.62 -28.51 35.48
CA ASP A 847 -1.62 -28.31 34.43
C ASP A 847 -0.80 -27.03 34.64
N LEU A 848 -1.45 -25.97 35.09
CA LEU A 848 -0.81 -24.69 35.43
C LEU A 848 0.14 -24.86 36.63
N GLU A 849 -0.32 -25.52 37.69
CA GLU A 849 0.50 -25.78 38.89
C GLU A 849 1.69 -26.69 38.58
N ASN A 850 1.50 -27.75 37.77
CA ASN A 850 2.60 -28.62 37.36
C ASN A 850 3.64 -27.91 36.49
N THR A 851 3.20 -27.08 35.55
CA THR A 851 4.11 -26.34 34.66
C THR A 851 4.91 -25.29 35.45
N LEU A 852 4.28 -24.60 36.42
CA LEU A 852 4.94 -23.62 37.27
C LEU A 852 5.93 -24.23 38.27
N LYS A 853 5.66 -25.42 38.82
CA LYS A 853 6.60 -26.14 39.70
C LYS A 853 7.95 -26.43 39.03
N SER A 854 7.96 -26.58 37.71
CA SER A 854 9.19 -26.81 36.93
C SER A 854 10.04 -25.55 36.68
N GLY A 855 9.46 -24.36 36.87
CA GLY A 855 10.12 -23.07 36.65
C GLY A 855 10.26 -22.28 37.95
N LYS A 856 11.41 -22.39 38.63
CA LYS A 856 11.73 -21.52 39.77
C LYS A 856 11.71 -20.05 39.30
N GLU A 857 10.96 -19.23 40.02
CA GLU A 857 10.84 -17.75 39.92
C GLU A 857 10.15 -17.20 38.66
N GLN A 858 8.81 -17.07 38.70
CA GLN A 858 8.05 -16.21 37.77
C GLN A 858 7.17 -15.22 38.55
N SER A 859 7.76 -14.11 39.02
CA SER A 859 7.09 -13.11 39.87
C SER A 859 5.75 -12.63 39.28
N LEU A 860 5.72 -12.17 38.01
CA LEU A 860 4.50 -11.65 37.37
C LEU A 860 3.43 -12.72 37.11
N VAL A 861 3.82 -13.90 36.64
CA VAL A 861 2.89 -15.00 36.30
C VAL A 861 2.27 -15.57 37.58
N SER A 862 3.07 -15.74 38.62
CA SER A 862 2.61 -16.24 39.92
C SER A 862 1.68 -15.25 40.62
N GLU A 863 1.99 -13.96 40.61
CA GLU A 863 1.14 -12.87 41.12
C GLU A 863 -0.23 -12.88 40.42
N THR A 864 -0.22 -12.94 39.09
CA THR A 864 -1.45 -12.95 38.27
C THR A 864 -2.28 -14.19 38.54
N LEU A 865 -1.66 -15.38 38.62
CA LEU A 865 -2.37 -16.63 38.89
C LEU A 865 -3.02 -16.63 40.28
N GLN A 866 -2.31 -16.15 41.31
CA GLN A 866 -2.85 -16.03 42.66
C GLN A 866 -4.04 -15.07 42.73
N TRP A 867 -3.98 -13.96 42.01
CA TRP A 867 -5.12 -13.04 41.88
C TRP A 867 -6.33 -13.71 41.21
N ARG A 868 -6.13 -14.37 40.07
CA ARG A 868 -7.21 -15.08 39.36
C ARG A 868 -7.84 -16.19 40.21
N TYR A 869 -7.05 -16.96 40.95
CA TYR A 869 -7.57 -18.01 41.85
C TYR A 869 -8.43 -17.45 42.99
N ARG A 870 -8.04 -16.30 43.56
CA ARG A 870 -8.83 -15.62 44.60
C ARG A 870 -10.17 -15.15 44.06
N MET A 871 -10.18 -14.52 42.87
CA MET A 871 -11.41 -14.06 42.22
C MET A 871 -12.37 -15.20 41.85
N ALA A 872 -11.85 -16.41 41.63
CA ALA A 872 -12.66 -17.58 41.29
C ALA A 872 -13.32 -18.29 42.50
N GLN A 873 -13.06 -17.85 43.74
CA GLN A 873 -13.64 -18.39 44.98
C GLN A 873 -14.62 -17.39 45.62
N PRO A 874 -15.92 -17.43 45.29
CA PRO A 874 -16.89 -16.43 45.75
C PRO A 874 -17.27 -16.54 47.24
N GLU A 875 -17.14 -17.71 47.87
CA GLU A 875 -17.72 -17.96 49.21
C GLU A 875 -16.81 -17.57 50.40
N ALA A 876 -15.52 -17.29 50.18
CA ALA A 876 -14.56 -17.06 51.27
C ALA A 876 -14.11 -15.59 51.47
N ASN A 877 -14.36 -14.68 50.51
CA ASN A 877 -13.74 -13.35 50.47
C ASN A 877 -14.70 -12.17 50.23
N ALA A 878 -16.02 -12.34 50.42
CA ALA A 878 -17.01 -11.29 50.19
C ALA A 878 -16.85 -10.02 51.08
N SER A 879 -15.91 -10.01 52.03
CA SER A 879 -15.73 -8.93 53.02
C SER A 879 -14.39 -8.19 52.96
N LYS A 880 -13.49 -8.47 52.02
CA LYS A 880 -12.26 -7.67 51.82
C LYS A 880 -11.89 -7.54 50.34
N GLU A 881 -12.14 -6.39 49.73
CA GLU A 881 -11.40 -5.98 48.54
C GLU A 881 -9.89 -5.98 48.88
N PRO A 882 -9.00 -6.46 48.00
CA PRO A 882 -7.57 -6.44 48.28
C PRO A 882 -7.04 -5.01 48.35
N ASP A 883 -6.34 -4.66 49.44
CA ASP A 883 -5.66 -3.37 49.65
C ASP A 883 -4.58 -3.04 48.58
N SER A 884 -4.27 -3.94 47.64
CA SER A 884 -3.28 -3.70 46.57
C SER A 884 -3.66 -4.35 45.23
N LEU A 885 -3.66 -3.55 44.16
CA LEU A 885 -3.79 -4.04 42.78
C LEU A 885 -2.51 -4.75 42.34
N THR A 886 -2.67 -5.87 41.63
CA THR A 886 -1.52 -6.56 41.00
C THR A 886 -0.94 -5.76 39.84
N THR A 887 0.30 -6.06 39.47
CA THR A 887 1.00 -5.42 38.34
C THR A 887 0.18 -5.48 37.04
N ILE A 888 -0.43 -6.62 36.71
CA ILE A 888 -1.28 -6.76 35.51
C ILE A 888 -2.56 -5.94 35.60
N GLN A 889 -3.21 -5.85 36.77
CA GLN A 889 -4.40 -5.02 36.93
C GLN A 889 -4.09 -3.52 36.77
N LYS A 890 -2.93 -3.07 37.28
CA LYS A 890 -2.44 -1.71 37.04
C LYS A 890 -2.18 -1.49 35.55
N LEU A 891 -1.53 -2.44 34.88
CA LEU A 891 -1.26 -2.40 33.45
C LEU A 891 -2.56 -2.29 32.61
N GLU A 892 -3.55 -3.16 32.84
CA GLU A 892 -4.85 -3.11 32.16
C GLU A 892 -5.61 -1.80 32.40
N SER A 893 -5.44 -1.21 33.59
CA SER A 893 -6.05 0.08 33.90
C SER A 893 -5.35 1.21 33.16
N LEU A 894 -4.01 1.20 33.11
CA LEU A 894 -3.21 2.18 32.39
C LEU A 894 -3.42 2.09 30.88
N SER A 895 -3.59 0.89 30.31
CA SER A 895 -3.80 0.71 28.87
C SER A 895 -5.09 1.35 28.35
N LYS A 896 -6.07 1.60 29.22
CA LYS A 896 -7.37 2.20 28.89
C LYS A 896 -7.40 3.71 28.99
N VAL A 897 -6.35 4.32 29.55
CA VAL A 897 -6.25 5.77 29.72
C VAL A 897 -5.74 6.42 28.45
N ASP A 898 -6.36 7.52 28.04
CA ASP A 898 -6.00 8.26 26.83
C ASP A 898 -4.49 8.48 26.66
N ILE A 899 -3.80 9.04 27.66
CA ILE A 899 -2.37 9.37 27.57
C ILE A 899 -1.45 8.15 27.40
N PHE A 900 -1.88 6.98 27.87
CA PHE A 900 -1.12 5.73 27.81
C PHE A 900 -1.70 4.72 26.80
N SER A 901 -2.83 5.04 26.15
CA SER A 901 -3.57 4.16 25.25
C SER A 901 -2.77 3.70 24.03
N ARG A 902 -1.77 4.48 23.62
CA ARG A 902 -0.87 4.18 22.50
C ARG A 902 0.44 3.51 22.92
N LEU A 903 0.66 3.32 24.22
CA LEU A 903 1.83 2.61 24.73
C LEU A 903 1.69 1.10 24.50
N GLY A 904 2.81 0.47 24.14
CA GLY A 904 2.92 -0.97 24.04
C GLY A 904 2.89 -1.64 25.43
N PRO A 905 2.56 -2.94 25.50
CA PRO A 905 2.46 -3.68 26.76
C PRO A 905 3.76 -3.68 27.60
N HIS A 906 4.93 -3.61 26.97
CA HIS A 906 6.21 -3.53 27.67
C HIS A 906 6.43 -2.16 28.36
N GLU A 907 6.02 -1.08 27.70
CA GLU A 907 6.09 0.29 28.22
C GLU A 907 5.13 0.43 29.41
N LEU A 908 3.91 -0.11 29.26
CA LEU A 908 2.91 -0.15 30.33
C LEU A 908 3.33 -1.01 31.53
N LEU A 909 4.05 -2.11 31.30
CA LEU A 909 4.55 -2.97 32.38
C LEU A 909 5.54 -2.22 33.29
N LEU A 910 6.40 -1.38 32.72
CA LEU A 910 7.34 -0.56 33.49
C LEU A 910 6.59 0.45 34.36
N LEU A 911 5.62 1.17 33.79
CA LEU A 911 4.77 2.10 34.54
C LEU A 911 3.95 1.39 35.63
N ALA A 912 3.42 0.19 35.34
CA ALA A 912 2.66 -0.60 36.29
C ALA A 912 3.51 -1.08 37.48
N GLY A 913 4.76 -1.48 37.22
CA GLY A 913 5.71 -1.90 38.25
C GLY A 913 6.08 -0.77 39.21
N SER A 914 6.18 0.46 38.70
CA SER A 914 6.59 1.64 39.45
C SER A 914 5.44 2.58 39.83
N SER A 915 4.21 2.06 39.95
CA SER A 915 3.03 2.85 40.34
C SER A 915 2.41 2.37 41.64
N ALA A 916 1.82 3.30 42.40
CA ALA A 916 1.14 3.04 43.66
C ALA A 916 -0.37 3.25 43.53
N VAL A 917 -1.17 2.58 44.36
CA VAL A 917 -2.62 2.80 44.45
C VAL A 917 -2.88 3.61 45.71
N GLN A 918 -3.68 4.66 45.61
CA GLN A 918 -4.02 5.53 46.73
C GLN A 918 -5.52 5.85 46.75
N ASP A 919 -6.13 5.72 47.93
CA ASP A 919 -7.53 6.05 48.18
C ASP A 919 -7.64 7.45 48.81
N TYR A 920 -8.68 8.17 48.42
CA TYR A 920 -8.98 9.54 48.85
C TYR A 920 -10.43 9.66 49.31
N ALA A 921 -10.66 10.39 50.41
CA ALA A 921 -12.00 10.64 50.93
C ALA A 921 -12.74 11.72 50.12
N ALA A 922 -14.08 11.72 50.17
CA ALA A 922 -14.88 12.78 49.57
C ALA A 922 -14.54 14.14 50.19
N GLY A 923 -14.37 15.16 49.37
CA GLY A 923 -13.96 16.51 49.75
C GLY A 923 -12.44 16.71 49.87
N GLU A 924 -11.63 15.64 49.81
CA GLU A 924 -10.17 15.71 49.92
C GLU A 924 -9.54 16.36 48.68
N ILE A 925 -8.47 17.13 48.88
CA ILE A 925 -7.72 17.79 47.80
C ILE A 925 -6.49 16.93 47.48
N ILE A 926 -6.39 16.43 46.25
CA ILE A 926 -5.27 15.59 45.79
C ILE A 926 -4.01 16.43 45.57
N TYR A 927 -4.18 17.62 44.96
CA TYR A 927 -3.15 18.64 44.81
C TYR A 927 -3.81 20.00 44.56
N ARG A 928 -3.10 21.09 44.89
CA ARG A 928 -3.54 22.47 44.63
C ARG A 928 -2.86 23.08 43.42
N GLU A 929 -3.54 24.04 42.81
CA GLU A 929 -2.95 24.91 41.78
C GLU A 929 -1.66 25.56 42.31
N GLY A 930 -0.62 25.60 41.48
CA GLY A 930 0.69 26.15 41.86
C GLY A 930 1.64 25.17 42.58
N GLU A 931 1.17 23.99 42.98
CA GLU A 931 2.06 22.96 43.58
C GLU A 931 2.96 22.30 42.53
N THR A 932 4.13 21.79 42.94
CA THR A 932 5.04 21.05 42.07
C THR A 932 4.47 19.69 41.70
N ALA A 933 4.51 19.34 40.41
CA ALA A 933 3.93 18.09 39.92
C ALA A 933 4.92 16.92 39.98
N HIS A 934 4.72 16.05 40.96
CA HIS A 934 5.51 14.83 41.18
C HIS A 934 4.85 13.56 40.63
N HIS A 935 3.55 13.59 40.33
CA HIS A 935 2.79 12.38 40.01
C HIS A 935 1.73 12.62 38.93
N ILE A 936 1.50 11.59 38.12
CA ILE A 936 0.36 11.47 37.20
C ILE A 936 -0.68 10.57 37.87
N TYR A 937 -1.95 10.95 37.79
CA TYR A 937 -3.05 10.20 38.40
C TYR A 937 -3.96 9.62 37.34
N ASN A 938 -4.37 8.36 37.55
CA ASN A 938 -5.41 7.69 36.79
C ASN A 938 -6.54 7.30 37.76
N LEU A 939 -7.75 7.78 37.51
CA LEU A 939 -8.91 7.55 38.36
C LEU A 939 -9.54 6.18 38.06
N LEU A 940 -9.54 5.27 39.05
CA LEU A 940 -10.14 3.95 38.92
C LEU A 940 -11.61 3.92 39.33
N GLN A 941 -11.96 4.68 40.36
CA GLN A 941 -13.30 4.74 40.93
C GLN A 941 -13.49 6.10 41.62
N GLY A 942 -14.73 6.60 41.68
CA GLY A 942 -15.08 7.90 42.26
C GLY A 942 -15.14 9.01 41.22
N ARG A 943 -15.12 10.27 41.68
CA ARG A 943 -15.20 11.47 40.82
C ARG A 943 -14.27 12.56 41.34
N VAL A 944 -13.51 13.18 40.44
CA VAL A 944 -12.56 14.26 40.75
C VAL A 944 -12.87 15.47 39.89
N GLU A 945 -12.98 16.65 40.50
CA GLU A 945 -13.11 17.94 39.81
C GLU A 945 -11.76 18.66 39.76
N LEU A 946 -11.41 19.16 38.58
CA LEU A 946 -10.29 20.06 38.36
C LEU A 946 -10.83 21.50 38.32
N ARG A 947 -10.43 22.34 39.28
CA ARG A 947 -10.91 23.72 39.42
C ARG A 947 -9.80 24.73 39.16
N ARG A 948 -10.12 25.81 38.44
CA ARG A 948 -9.26 26.99 38.23
C ARG A 948 -10.09 28.27 38.17
N GLU A 949 -9.77 29.24 39.02
CA GLU A 949 -10.50 30.52 39.10
C GLU A 949 -10.26 31.41 37.85
N PRO A 950 -11.27 32.17 37.37
CA PRO A 950 -12.56 32.41 38.04
C PRO A 950 -13.70 31.44 37.69
N ASP A 951 -13.61 30.57 36.67
CA ASP A 951 -14.80 29.83 36.17
C ASP A 951 -14.53 28.48 35.48
N GLN A 952 -13.31 27.91 35.54
CA GLN A 952 -13.04 26.61 34.89
C GLN A 952 -13.20 25.44 35.87
N VAL A 953 -14.20 24.60 35.63
CA VAL A 953 -14.38 23.30 36.29
C VAL A 953 -14.46 22.19 35.24
N GLU A 954 -13.54 21.23 35.33
CA GLU A 954 -13.52 20.03 34.48
C GLU A 954 -13.71 18.78 35.35
N GLU A 955 -14.69 17.95 35.03
CA GLU A 955 -14.95 16.69 35.74
C GLU A 955 -14.15 15.53 35.13
N ILE A 956 -13.45 14.79 35.98
CA ILE A 956 -12.74 13.55 35.64
C ILE A 956 -13.55 12.36 36.14
N ASN A 957 -13.93 11.50 35.20
CA ASN A 957 -14.66 10.25 35.45
C ASN A 957 -13.70 9.05 35.50
N PRO A 958 -14.12 7.90 36.06
CA PRO A 958 -13.32 6.67 36.05
C PRO A 958 -12.81 6.30 34.66
N GLY A 959 -11.52 5.93 34.56
CA GLY A 959 -10.78 5.73 33.32
C GLY A 959 -10.06 6.98 32.80
N GLY A 960 -10.37 8.16 33.34
CA GLY A 960 -9.69 9.41 33.04
C GLY A 960 -8.37 9.59 33.79
N SER A 961 -7.41 10.29 33.16
CA SER A 961 -6.17 10.73 33.80
C SER A 961 -6.10 12.22 34.00
N PHE A 962 -5.44 12.65 35.07
CA PHE A 962 -5.23 14.05 35.39
C PHE A 962 -3.82 14.33 35.94
N GLY A 963 -3.40 15.59 35.86
CA GLY A 963 -2.10 16.04 36.34
C GLY A 963 -0.90 15.74 35.42
N ALA A 964 -1.10 15.06 34.28
CA ALA A 964 -0.02 14.67 33.37
C ALA A 964 0.73 15.85 32.76
N LEU A 965 0.02 16.90 32.33
CA LEU A 965 0.61 18.08 31.67
C LEU A 965 1.65 18.80 32.54
N ALA A 966 1.42 18.90 33.85
CA ALA A 966 2.35 19.54 34.78
C ALA A 966 3.62 18.68 35.00
N VAL A 967 3.47 17.35 35.04
CA VAL A 967 4.61 16.42 35.10
C VAL A 967 5.47 16.50 33.83
N LEU A 968 4.82 16.57 32.68
CA LEU A 968 5.47 16.65 31.36
C LEU A 968 6.18 17.99 31.10
N SER A 969 5.51 19.09 31.42
CA SER A 969 6.03 20.45 31.15
C SER A 969 7.04 20.94 32.20
N GLY A 970 7.13 20.27 33.35
CA GLY A 970 7.91 20.76 34.50
C GLY A 970 7.32 22.02 35.14
N GLN A 971 6.11 22.43 34.74
CA GLN A 971 5.41 23.57 35.30
C GLN A 971 4.64 23.17 36.57
N PRO A 972 4.27 24.16 37.42
CA PRO A 972 3.35 23.93 38.53
C PRO A 972 1.99 23.38 38.07
N ARG A 973 1.22 22.77 38.99
CA ARG A 973 -0.13 22.28 38.74
C ARG A 973 -1.02 23.43 38.23
N PHE A 974 -1.68 23.21 37.09
CA PHE A 974 -2.55 24.20 36.43
C PHE A 974 -3.95 24.32 37.07
N PHE A 975 -4.37 23.32 37.83
CA PHE A 975 -5.70 23.22 38.43
C PHE A 975 -5.56 22.70 39.87
N THR A 976 -6.56 22.95 40.72
CA THR A 976 -6.73 22.23 41.98
C THR A 976 -7.59 21.00 41.74
N ALA A 977 -7.10 19.82 42.12
CA ALA A 977 -7.84 18.56 41.99
C ALA A 977 -8.54 18.22 43.31
N GLN A 978 -9.87 18.26 43.33
CA GLN A 978 -10.68 17.95 44.51
C GLN A 978 -11.57 16.73 44.25
N VAL A 979 -11.62 15.83 45.23
CA VAL A 979 -12.45 14.63 45.19
C VAL A 979 -13.90 14.99 45.55
N VAL A 980 -14.84 14.66 44.68
CA VAL A 980 -16.28 14.89 44.89
C VAL A 980 -16.93 13.68 45.56
N GLU A 981 -16.56 12.48 45.10
CA GLU A 981 -16.98 11.19 45.63
C GLU A 981 -15.73 10.37 45.95
N THR A 982 -15.72 9.58 47.04
CA THR A 982 -14.57 8.75 47.47
C THR A 982 -13.87 8.12 46.27
N ALA A 983 -12.59 8.44 46.10
CA ALA A 983 -11.85 8.17 44.87
C ALA A 983 -10.67 7.24 45.10
N ARG A 984 -10.45 6.32 44.17
CA ARG A 984 -9.30 5.41 44.14
C ARG A 984 -8.47 5.73 42.89
N CYS A 985 -7.19 6.04 43.06
CA CYS A 985 -6.32 6.45 41.96
C CYS A 985 -5.06 5.57 41.86
N ILE A 986 -4.60 5.32 40.63
CA ILE A 986 -3.22 4.90 40.37
C ILE A 986 -2.36 6.16 40.26
N LYS A 987 -1.25 6.17 41.01
CA LYS A 987 -0.26 7.23 41.09
C LYS A 987 1.02 6.75 40.41
N VAL A 988 1.37 7.38 39.29
CA VAL A 988 2.61 7.12 38.54
C VAL A 988 3.61 8.20 38.90
N GLU A 989 4.80 7.81 39.37
CA GLU A 989 5.88 8.74 39.70
C GLU A 989 6.47 9.39 38.45
N ARG A 990 6.86 10.66 38.59
CA ARG A 990 7.49 11.44 37.52
C ARG A 990 8.75 10.76 37.00
N GLU A 991 9.58 10.26 37.90
CA GLU A 991 10.85 9.60 37.61
C GLU A 991 10.62 8.33 36.79
N ALA A 992 9.69 7.47 37.23
CA ALA A 992 9.32 6.25 36.50
C ALA A 992 8.72 6.53 35.10
N PHE A 993 7.95 7.61 34.97
CA PHE A 993 7.45 8.04 33.67
C PHE A 993 8.58 8.46 32.72
N TRP A 994 9.53 9.27 33.20
CA TRP A 994 10.66 9.71 32.39
C TRP A 994 11.65 8.59 32.09
N GLU A 995 11.91 7.68 33.04
CA GLU A 995 12.70 6.47 32.84
C GLU A 995 12.10 5.61 31.72
N MET A 996 10.78 5.44 31.70
CA MET A 996 10.09 4.74 30.62
C MET A 996 10.25 5.44 29.26
N VAL A 997 10.14 6.77 29.23
CA VAL A 997 10.36 7.56 28.00
C VAL A 997 11.81 7.46 27.50
N GLU A 998 12.77 7.39 28.41
CA GLU A 998 14.21 7.24 28.11
C GLU A 998 14.53 5.83 27.61
N ASP A 999 13.96 4.80 28.24
CA ASP A 999 14.15 3.39 27.87
C ASP A 999 13.43 3.02 26.57
N TYR A 1000 12.30 3.68 26.27
CA TYR A 1000 11.47 3.41 25.11
C TYR A 1000 11.16 4.68 24.30
N PRO A 1001 12.02 5.07 23.33
CA PRO A 1001 11.76 6.24 22.48
C PRO A 1001 10.45 6.16 21.66
N SER A 1002 9.91 4.95 21.45
CA SER A 1002 8.56 4.74 20.88
C SER A 1002 7.46 5.34 21.75
N ALA A 1003 7.62 5.27 23.07
CA ALA A 1003 6.68 5.84 24.03
C ALA A 1003 6.62 7.36 23.93
N ALA A 1004 7.79 8.03 23.77
CA ALA A 1004 7.85 9.48 23.59
C ALA A 1004 6.99 9.94 22.40
N ARG A 1005 7.09 9.22 21.27
CA ARG A 1005 6.30 9.50 20.08
C ARG A 1005 4.81 9.21 20.30
N ALA A 1006 4.48 8.08 20.91
CA ALA A 1006 3.10 7.71 21.21
C ALA A 1006 2.40 8.75 22.09
N ILE A 1007 3.08 9.19 23.16
CA ILE A 1007 2.61 10.24 24.07
C ILE A 1007 2.47 11.58 23.32
N PHE A 1008 3.45 11.95 22.50
CA PHE A 1008 3.38 13.18 21.70
C PHE A 1008 2.18 13.19 20.74
N GLU A 1009 1.91 12.08 20.05
CA GLU A 1009 0.75 11.94 19.16
C GLU A 1009 -0.57 12.14 19.92
N VAL A 1010 -0.73 11.52 21.10
CA VAL A 1010 -1.91 11.70 21.94
C VAL A 1010 -2.06 13.15 22.40
N LEU A 1011 -1.00 13.74 22.97
CA LEU A 1011 -1.01 15.12 23.46
C LEU A 1011 -1.28 16.13 22.35
N SER A 1012 -0.70 15.93 21.16
CA SER A 1012 -0.95 16.79 20.00
C SER A 1012 -2.42 16.74 19.58
N GLY A 1013 -3.04 15.56 19.61
CA GLY A 1013 -4.48 15.39 19.37
C GLY A 1013 -5.34 16.10 20.42
N GLN A 1014 -4.98 15.98 21.70
CA GLN A 1014 -5.67 16.68 22.80
C GLN A 1014 -5.55 18.21 22.67
N ILE A 1015 -4.37 18.73 22.34
CA ILE A 1015 -4.15 20.17 22.11
C ILE A 1015 -4.99 20.66 20.93
N LEU A 1016 -5.01 19.95 19.81
CA LEU A 1016 -5.84 20.30 18.64
C LEU A 1016 -7.34 20.29 18.98
N THR A 1017 -7.78 19.33 19.80
CA THR A 1017 -9.17 19.24 20.26
C THR A 1017 -9.53 20.40 21.19
N MET A 1018 -8.65 20.77 22.12
CA MET A 1018 -8.80 21.96 22.97
C MET A 1018 -8.82 23.25 22.14
N MET A 1019 -7.94 23.39 21.15
CA MET A 1019 -7.92 24.54 20.25
C MET A 1019 -9.20 24.65 19.43
N GLY A 1020 -9.76 23.53 18.97
CA GLY A 1020 -11.04 23.47 18.27
C GLY A 1020 -12.21 23.95 19.14
N ARG A 1021 -12.29 23.47 20.39
CA ARG A 1021 -13.31 23.93 21.36
C ARG A 1021 -13.20 25.42 21.69
N LEU A 1022 -11.97 25.95 21.80
CA LEU A 1022 -11.72 27.38 22.02
C LEU A 1022 -12.09 28.25 20.81
N SER A 1023 -11.97 27.73 19.58
CA SER A 1023 -12.46 28.42 18.38
C SER A 1023 -13.99 28.44 18.31
N GLU A 1024 -14.67 27.34 18.64
CA GLU A 1024 -16.13 27.25 18.66
C GLU A 1024 -16.75 28.19 19.72
N GLN A 1025 -16.15 28.29 20.92
CA GLN A 1025 -16.57 29.24 21.95
C GLN A 1025 -16.45 30.70 21.50
N LYS A 1026 -15.37 31.06 20.78
CA LYS A 1026 -15.20 32.41 20.23
C LYS A 1026 -16.20 32.73 19.12
N ASP A 1027 -16.55 31.74 18.30
CA ASP A 1027 -17.55 31.90 17.24
C ASP A 1027 -18.97 32.03 17.81
N GLU A 1028 -19.30 31.33 18.91
CA GLU A 1028 -20.57 31.49 19.63
C GLU A 1028 -20.67 32.84 20.37
N GLU A 1029 -19.60 33.33 20.98
CA GLU A 1029 -19.54 34.67 21.57
C GLU A 1029 -19.63 35.77 20.50
N GLY A 1030 -18.98 35.58 19.34
CA GLY A 1030 -19.08 36.46 18.18
C GLY A 1030 -20.48 36.48 17.54
N ALA A 1031 -21.18 35.35 17.55
CA ALA A 1031 -22.56 35.24 17.07
C ALA A 1031 -23.58 35.87 18.04
N LYS A 1032 -23.33 35.81 19.36
CA LYS A 1032 -24.12 36.52 20.38
C LYS A 1032 -23.88 38.04 20.34
N GLY A 1033 -22.64 38.49 20.10
CA GLY A 1033 -22.29 39.91 19.98
C GLY A 1033 -22.86 40.60 18.73
N LYS A 1034 -23.21 39.87 17.68
CA LYS A 1034 -23.87 40.41 16.47
C LYS A 1034 -25.41 40.45 16.56
N ARG A 1035 -26.01 39.95 17.64
CA ARG A 1035 -27.46 39.99 17.90
C ARG A 1035 -27.85 40.93 19.05
N GLY A 1036 -26.89 41.64 19.65
CA GLY A 1036 -27.09 42.62 20.71
C GLY A 1036 -27.34 44.02 20.18
#